data_AF-A0A937U8B6-F1
#
_entry.id   AF-A0A937U8B6-F1
#
_cell.length_a   1.000
_cell.length_b   1.000
_cell.length_c   1.000
_cell.angle_alpha   90.00
_cell.angle_beta   90.00
_cell.angle_gamma   90.00
#
_symmetry.space_group_name_H-M   'P 1'
#
loop_
_entity.id
_entity.type
_entity.pdbx_description
1 polymer ?
#
loop_
_entity_poly.entity_id
_entity_poly.type
_entity_poly.pdbx_seq_one_letter_code
_entity_poly.pdbx_strand_id
1 'polypeptide(L)'
;MTPENYRHLCRLAATLCLLLIILVSAAASSAEARSYPREVWQTKTPAEVGLDSQKTDAIARLLGGRGCIVRHGFVVRTWADQSQKGGWMSSSKPVISTLLFFALQEGKLDSVDAPIKRFGWGLNPKDETMTFHHLANMMSGYARPDKPGAAWAYNDYAINLYRLTLFDRLFGAEPDAVANDPQRLGALQFEDGLSFSKKAHVVASVRDFSRLCWFWLNKGRWQQRQLLSEEFFDKYCRPHVPRDLPHTQKAGTDDYLGIGSYGGGSDHFTEAGPGIYGYNFWFNSTGRDHPDRLTWPDAPADAFMTVGAGGNSAAIIPSLDMVIVAAKARWGNPEPGDSESVMNQVMKLAAEAAATTYKISGELKKWHRVAIDFKGPDTNEMSTDPNPFLDYRLQVSFTSPGGKTYNVPGYYAGDGNGGGSGNIWRVLFSPDQVGKWSFRASFRKGPDVAVSFDPSAGENAAFDGCVGTFVIGPRDENAPGFLKWGRLEYIEGHYLKFHDGPYWLKGGTDSPEDFLAYEGFDNTRSGSQFHVKTYADHVEHWRDGDPDWGDGKGKGIVGAINYLAQQNVNLIYFLPMNIGGDGKNVWPFAGNINPDGHPSNDNVHYDISKLRQWESVFSHAQRKEIVLHFVFNEAERKNKTELGTDLTTERKLFYRELVARFGHHNAILWNLCEEYNLNLNFGAQNVKAFARYVRDTDPYGHPITVHHSSDPVVMWKPFLGDELFSITSLQLGSKDIEPVVETFRKLTRQAGRPIPIAIDEFTVTPHSKPWLPVDDIAALRKEKLWPAYLSGGQVEFIVGDLLETENFAKYEDLWRYIWFARKFLQENVPFWEMEPADDLLEGESVFKGKTSTHDGQVFARPGQCYALYFPSARQTGTLDLTAEGGEFTKRWYNPRTGRFAGPTAQVKGGGKIAIGPPPEDPEKDWAMLLKRT
;
A
#
# COMPACT_ATOMS: atom_id res chain seq x y z
N MET A 1 -26.48 -29.66 39.43
CA MET A 1 -25.80 -29.39 38.14
C MET A 1 -25.17 -30.70 37.67
N THR A 2 -25.44 -31.15 36.43
CA THR A 2 -24.91 -32.42 35.91
C THR A 2 -23.40 -32.30 35.59
N PRO A 3 -22.64 -33.41 35.54
CA PRO A 3 -21.22 -33.40 35.17
C PRO A 3 -20.92 -32.77 33.79
N GLU A 4 -21.87 -32.85 32.86
CA GLU A 4 -21.80 -32.17 31.56
C GLU A 4 -21.88 -30.65 31.68
N ASN A 5 -22.76 -30.13 32.55
CA ASN A 5 -22.87 -28.69 32.78
C ASN A 5 -21.59 -28.13 33.41
N TYR A 6 -20.90 -28.91 34.26
CA TYR A 6 -19.62 -28.50 34.86
C TYR A 6 -18.49 -28.44 33.83
N ARG A 7 -18.41 -29.42 32.91
CA ARG A 7 -17.44 -29.39 31.80
C ARG A 7 -17.70 -28.24 30.82
N HIS A 8 -18.97 -27.91 30.58
CA HIS A 8 -19.34 -26.76 29.76
C HIS A 8 -18.95 -25.43 30.41
N LEU A 9 -19.18 -25.28 31.72
CA LEU A 9 -18.74 -24.12 32.50
C LEU A 9 -17.22 -23.99 32.58
N CYS A 10 -16.49 -25.09 32.75
CA CYS A 10 -15.02 -25.06 32.72
C CYS A 10 -14.46 -24.72 31.33
N ARG A 11 -15.10 -25.18 30.25
CA ARG A 11 -14.72 -24.79 28.88
C ARG A 11 -15.04 -23.31 28.62
N LEU A 12 -16.21 -22.83 29.02
CA LEU A 12 -16.56 -21.40 28.93
C LEU A 12 -15.60 -20.53 29.76
N ALA A 13 -15.25 -20.95 30.98
CA ALA A 13 -14.28 -20.24 31.81
C ALA A 13 -12.86 -20.27 31.23
N ALA A 14 -12.43 -21.40 30.64
CA ALA A 14 -11.14 -21.49 29.94
C ALA A 14 -11.12 -20.64 28.67
N THR A 15 -12.22 -20.59 27.90
CA THR A 15 -12.37 -19.74 26.71
C THR A 15 -12.46 -18.27 27.09
N LEU A 16 -13.14 -17.91 28.19
CA LEU A 16 -13.16 -16.55 28.74
C LEU A 16 -11.81 -16.13 29.31
N CYS A 17 -11.07 -17.03 29.97
CA CYS A 17 -9.70 -16.77 30.42
C CYS A 17 -8.75 -16.65 29.22
N LEU A 18 -8.89 -17.45 28.16
CA LEU A 18 -8.10 -17.29 26.94
C LEU A 18 -8.45 -15.99 26.22
N LEU A 19 -9.74 -15.63 26.14
CA LEU A 19 -10.19 -14.36 25.57
C LEU A 19 -9.73 -13.16 26.41
N LEU A 20 -9.73 -13.27 27.75
CA LEU A 20 -9.16 -12.24 28.62
C LEU A 20 -7.64 -12.17 28.48
N ILE A 21 -6.93 -13.29 28.37
CA ILE A 21 -5.49 -13.30 28.13
C ILE A 21 -5.20 -12.71 26.76
N ILE A 22 -5.98 -13.02 25.72
CA ILE A 22 -5.84 -12.45 24.38
C ILE A 22 -6.23 -10.97 24.35
N LEU A 23 -7.25 -10.53 25.10
CA LEU A 23 -7.64 -9.12 25.23
C LEU A 23 -6.65 -8.31 26.07
N VAL A 24 -6.07 -8.90 27.12
CA VAL A 24 -5.00 -8.29 27.91
C VAL A 24 -3.68 -8.31 27.13
N SER A 25 -3.44 -9.30 26.28
CA SER A 25 -2.30 -9.33 25.34
C SER A 25 -2.48 -8.34 24.17
N ALA A 26 -3.71 -8.16 23.69
CA ALA A 26 -4.05 -7.21 22.63
C ALA A 26 -4.06 -5.75 23.13
N ALA A 27 -4.45 -5.52 24.39
CA ALA A 27 -4.32 -4.22 25.05
C ALA A 27 -2.87 -3.91 25.48
N ALA A 28 -2.03 -4.93 25.72
CA ALA A 28 -0.62 -4.76 26.05
C ALA A 28 0.33 -4.72 24.83
N SER A 29 -0.19 -4.84 23.60
CA SER A 29 0.63 -4.93 22.38
C SER A 29 0.47 -3.75 21.41
N SER A 30 -0.13 -2.63 21.82
CA SER A 30 -0.28 -1.42 20.99
C SER A 30 0.57 -0.22 21.41
N ALA A 31 1.33 -0.32 22.50
CA ALA A 31 2.38 0.64 22.80
C ALA A 31 3.73 0.00 22.45
N GLU A 32 4.40 0.49 21.41
CA GLU A 32 5.86 0.29 21.34
C GLU A 32 6.45 0.65 22.70
N ALA A 33 7.28 -0.22 23.28
CA ALA A 33 7.92 0.04 24.55
C ALA A 33 8.63 1.40 24.49
N ARG A 34 8.09 2.38 25.22
CA ARG A 34 8.57 3.77 25.20
C ARG A 34 10.06 3.79 25.54
N SER A 35 10.88 4.39 24.67
CA SER A 35 12.34 4.38 24.84
C SER A 35 12.78 5.42 25.88
N TYR A 36 13.88 5.13 26.57
CA TYR A 36 14.53 6.05 27.48
C TYR A 36 16.02 6.14 27.13
N PRO A 37 16.63 7.33 27.29
CA PRO A 37 18.05 7.51 27.06
C PRO A 37 18.89 6.55 27.91
N ARG A 38 19.99 6.09 27.32
CA ARG A 38 21.11 5.49 28.05
C ARG A 38 22.17 6.57 28.27
N GLU A 39 23.43 6.16 28.46
CA GLU A 39 24.59 7.07 28.55
C GLU A 39 24.67 8.03 27.35
N VAL A 40 24.37 7.56 26.13
CA VAL A 40 24.19 8.40 24.95
C VAL A 40 22.74 8.34 24.49
N TRP A 41 22.12 9.50 24.22
CA TRP A 41 20.76 9.56 23.72
C TRP A 41 20.69 9.08 22.28
N GLN A 42 19.98 7.98 22.07
CA GLN A 42 19.77 7.38 20.76
C GLN A 42 18.98 8.31 19.83
N THR A 43 19.36 8.30 18.55
CA THR A 43 18.74 9.10 17.50
C THR A 43 17.93 8.23 16.54
N LYS A 44 16.90 8.83 15.94
CA LYS A 44 16.15 8.31 14.79
C LYS A 44 15.90 9.45 13.81
N THR A 45 15.61 9.15 12.55
CA THR A 45 15.09 10.15 11.62
C THR A 45 13.64 10.51 11.96
N PRO A 46 13.12 11.69 11.56
CA PRO A 46 11.72 12.06 11.74
C PRO A 46 10.77 11.00 11.15
N ALA A 47 11.10 10.50 9.96
CA ALA A 47 10.31 9.48 9.28
C ALA A 47 10.19 8.16 10.09
N GLU A 48 11.28 7.71 10.74
CA GLU A 48 11.27 6.50 11.58
C GLU A 48 10.43 6.60 12.85
N VAL A 49 10.00 7.82 13.22
CA VAL A 49 9.07 8.08 14.33
C VAL A 49 7.75 8.69 13.85
N GLY A 50 7.43 8.52 12.56
CA GLY A 50 6.17 9.00 11.97
C GLY A 50 6.01 10.52 11.96
N LEU A 51 7.11 11.26 11.77
CA LEU A 51 7.11 12.72 11.60
C LEU A 51 7.47 13.14 10.17
N ASP A 52 6.80 14.18 9.68
CA ASP A 52 7.18 14.87 8.45
C ASP A 52 8.51 15.62 8.64
N SER A 53 9.51 15.24 7.84
CA SER A 53 10.87 15.80 7.94
C SER A 53 10.89 17.30 7.61
N GLN A 54 10.15 17.75 6.60
CA GLN A 54 10.14 19.16 6.18
C GLN A 54 9.53 20.06 7.25
N LYS A 55 8.48 19.59 7.95
CA LYS A 55 7.88 20.29 9.09
C LYS A 55 8.83 20.36 10.28
N THR A 56 9.58 19.29 10.57
CA THR A 56 10.63 19.34 11.62
C THR A 56 11.76 20.32 11.28
N ASP A 57 12.13 20.44 10.00
CA ASP A 57 13.12 21.43 9.55
C ASP A 57 12.56 22.86 9.56
N ALA A 58 11.26 23.04 9.33
CA ALA A 58 10.59 24.32 9.49
C ALA A 58 10.62 24.80 10.96
N ILE A 59 10.38 23.89 11.92
CA ILE A 59 10.51 24.18 13.36
C ILE A 59 11.93 24.65 13.70
N ALA A 60 12.96 23.92 13.23
CA ALA A 60 14.36 24.27 13.48
C ALA A 60 14.73 25.65 12.90
N ARG A 61 14.28 25.97 11.68
CA ARG A 61 14.50 27.27 11.03
C ARG A 61 13.78 28.41 11.73
N LEU A 62 12.53 28.18 12.14
CA LEU A 62 11.71 29.17 12.84
C LEU A 62 12.37 29.55 14.18
N LEU A 63 12.72 28.54 14.99
CA LEU A 63 13.36 28.74 16.29
C LEU A 63 14.79 29.26 16.19
N GLY A 64 15.63 28.75 15.28
CA GLY A 64 17.06 29.05 15.28
C GLY A 64 17.72 28.71 16.62
N GLY A 65 18.83 29.37 16.96
CA GLY A 65 19.58 29.06 18.18
C GLY A 65 20.14 27.63 18.16
N ARG A 66 20.09 26.93 19.29
CA ARG A 66 20.44 25.51 19.41
C ARG A 66 19.28 24.73 20.01
N GLY A 67 18.93 23.59 19.43
CA GLY A 67 17.76 22.86 19.89
C GLY A 67 17.67 21.43 19.36
N CYS A 68 16.70 20.71 19.89
CA CYS A 68 16.33 19.38 19.43
C CYS A 68 14.82 19.12 19.57
N ILE A 69 14.37 18.13 18.81
CA ILE A 69 13.05 17.51 18.94
C ILE A 69 13.28 16.07 19.40
N VAL A 70 12.49 15.62 20.38
CA VAL A 70 12.46 14.24 20.85
C VAL A 70 11.05 13.70 20.68
N ARG A 71 10.91 12.48 20.14
CA ARG A 71 9.63 11.76 20.06
C ARG A 71 9.84 10.28 20.32
N HIS A 72 8.92 9.64 21.04
CA HIS A 72 9.00 8.22 21.39
C HIS A 72 10.30 7.82 22.12
N GLY A 73 10.96 8.78 22.76
CA GLY A 73 12.20 8.60 23.50
C GLY A 73 13.47 8.69 22.67
N PHE A 74 13.38 9.03 21.37
CA PHE A 74 14.53 9.23 20.49
C PHE A 74 14.71 10.71 20.18
N VAL A 75 15.97 11.16 20.06
CA VAL A 75 16.28 12.46 19.46
C VAL A 75 16.06 12.36 17.95
N VAL A 76 15.14 13.15 17.41
CA VAL A 76 14.68 12.99 16.01
C VAL A 76 15.15 14.11 15.08
N ARG A 77 15.51 15.25 15.67
CA ARG A 77 16.06 16.41 14.99
C ARG A 77 16.94 17.18 15.96
N THR A 78 18.08 17.65 15.49
CA THR A 78 18.99 18.53 16.25
C THR A 78 19.47 19.64 15.33
N TRP A 79 19.71 20.83 15.87
CA TRP A 79 20.39 21.91 15.16
C TRP A 79 21.36 22.63 16.09
N ALA A 80 22.52 23.02 15.54
CA ALA A 80 23.66 23.57 16.26
C ALA A 80 24.20 22.65 17.40
N ASP A 81 25.18 23.15 18.16
CA ASP A 81 25.91 22.38 19.17
C ASP A 81 25.01 21.92 20.33
N GLN A 82 24.83 20.60 20.42
CA GLN A 82 23.99 19.96 21.44
C GLN A 82 24.67 19.83 22.80
N SER A 83 26.01 19.87 22.85
CA SER A 83 26.81 19.70 24.07
C SER A 83 27.03 21.01 24.83
N GLN A 84 26.82 22.14 24.16
CA GLN A 84 27.06 23.46 24.76
C GLN A 84 26.13 23.73 25.95
N LYS A 85 26.71 23.77 27.16
CA LYS A 85 26.00 24.15 28.38
C LYS A 85 25.68 25.64 28.40
N GLY A 86 24.50 25.99 28.90
CA GLY A 86 24.09 27.36 29.15
C GLY A 86 23.02 27.46 30.23
N GLY A 87 22.81 28.67 30.76
CA GLY A 87 21.77 28.92 31.74
C GLY A 87 20.37 28.91 31.12
N TRP A 88 19.44 28.16 31.71
CA TRP A 88 18.05 28.01 31.26
C TRP A 88 17.09 29.06 31.84
N MET A 89 17.60 30.01 32.63
CA MET A 89 16.85 31.14 33.17
C MET A 89 15.53 30.67 33.84
N SER A 90 14.40 31.32 33.55
CA SER A 90 13.09 30.97 34.12
C SER A 90 12.58 29.55 33.78
N SER A 91 13.10 28.88 32.75
CA SER A 91 12.79 27.46 32.49
C SER A 91 13.38 26.54 33.55
N SER A 92 14.24 27.06 34.44
CA SER A 92 14.72 26.34 35.63
C SER A 92 13.66 26.23 36.74
N LYS A 93 12.63 27.09 36.75
CA LYS A 93 11.65 27.14 37.86
C LYS A 93 10.85 25.83 38.02
N PRO A 94 10.39 25.16 36.95
CA PRO A 94 9.83 23.81 37.02
C PRO A 94 10.70 22.77 37.74
N VAL A 95 12.02 22.90 37.68
CA VAL A 95 12.93 21.99 38.41
C VAL A 95 12.82 22.20 39.92
N ILE A 96 12.62 23.44 40.39
CA ILE A 96 12.38 23.75 41.81
C ILE A 96 11.10 23.05 42.28
N SER A 97 10.01 23.14 41.52
CA SER A 97 8.76 22.44 41.84
C SER A 97 8.88 20.92 41.74
N THR A 98 9.65 20.41 40.79
CA THR A 98 9.97 18.97 40.72
C THR A 98 10.70 18.50 42.00
N LEU A 99 11.66 19.28 42.50
CA LEU A 99 12.39 18.95 43.73
C LEU A 99 11.55 19.12 45.01
N LEU A 100 10.57 20.04 45.02
CA LEU A 100 9.54 20.08 46.06
C LEU A 100 8.74 18.78 46.11
N PHE A 101 8.36 18.22 44.96
CA PHE A 101 7.64 16.95 44.91
C PHE A 101 8.49 15.78 45.37
N PHE A 102 9.80 15.77 45.08
CA PHE A 102 10.72 14.81 45.70
C PHE A 102 10.76 14.98 47.22
N ALA A 103 10.77 16.20 47.74
CA ALA A 103 10.72 16.43 49.19
C ALA A 103 9.43 15.88 49.83
N LEU A 104 8.28 16.01 49.15
CA LEU A 104 7.01 15.41 49.57
C LEU A 104 7.10 13.88 49.56
N GLN A 105 7.58 13.29 48.46
CA GLN A 105 7.72 11.84 48.31
C GLN A 105 8.67 11.23 49.35
N GLU A 106 9.72 11.96 49.71
CA GLU A 106 10.72 11.56 50.71
C GLU A 106 10.26 11.82 52.15
N GLY A 107 9.06 12.37 52.36
CA GLY A 107 8.55 12.72 53.69
C GLY A 107 9.31 13.85 54.38
N LYS A 108 10.08 14.64 53.63
CA LYS A 108 10.74 15.86 54.16
C LYS A 108 9.74 16.99 54.35
N LEU A 109 8.67 16.99 53.56
CA LEU A 109 7.59 17.95 53.61
C LEU A 109 6.24 17.22 53.61
N ASP A 110 5.31 17.62 54.48
CA ASP A 110 4.02 16.95 54.59
C ASP A 110 3.01 17.38 53.50
N SER A 111 3.05 18.65 53.09
CA SER A 111 2.14 19.23 52.10
C SER A 111 2.71 20.50 51.48
N VAL A 112 2.30 20.77 50.24
CA VAL A 112 2.50 22.07 49.56
C VAL A 112 1.86 23.24 50.33
N ASP A 113 0.89 22.98 51.20
CA ASP A 113 0.24 23.99 52.04
C ASP A 113 0.99 24.27 53.35
N ALA A 114 2.18 23.69 53.55
CA ALA A 114 3.02 24.01 54.69
C ALA A 114 3.37 25.51 54.71
N PRO A 115 3.12 26.22 55.83
CA PRO A 115 3.43 27.64 55.95
C PRO A 115 4.94 27.92 55.88
N ILE A 116 5.34 28.92 55.09
CA ILE A 116 6.75 29.32 54.90
C ILE A 116 7.37 29.83 56.22
N LYS A 117 6.56 30.41 57.11
CA LYS A 117 6.99 30.82 58.46
C LYS A 117 7.61 29.68 59.28
N ARG A 118 7.22 28.42 59.03
CA ARG A 118 7.78 27.23 59.73
C ARG A 118 9.28 27.04 59.47
N PHE A 119 9.82 27.64 58.42
CA PHE A 119 11.21 27.50 58.00
C PHE A 119 12.13 28.63 58.51
N GLY A 120 11.66 29.40 59.50
CA GLY A 120 12.49 30.38 60.23
C GLY A 120 12.61 31.75 59.56
N TRP A 121 11.72 32.08 58.63
CA TRP A 121 11.65 33.41 58.01
C TRP A 121 10.87 34.41 58.88
N GLY A 122 11.43 35.60 59.08
CA GLY A 122 10.76 36.73 59.73
C GLY A 122 9.77 37.42 58.81
N LEU A 123 8.66 36.74 58.49
CA LEU A 123 7.64 37.26 57.57
C LEU A 123 6.86 38.43 58.18
N ASN A 124 6.51 39.42 57.35
CA ASN A 124 5.60 40.49 57.73
C ASN A 124 4.20 39.92 58.04
N PRO A 125 3.39 40.60 58.90
CA PRO A 125 2.05 40.12 59.27
C PRO A 125 1.13 39.75 58.09
N LYS A 126 1.27 40.44 56.95
CA LYS A 126 0.46 40.15 55.75
C LYS A 126 0.80 38.81 55.08
N ASP A 127 2.02 38.32 55.28
CA ASP A 127 2.62 37.19 54.56
C ASP A 127 2.68 35.91 55.42
N GLU A 128 2.23 35.93 56.68
CA GLU A 128 2.38 34.79 57.60
C GLU A 128 1.66 33.52 57.16
N THR A 129 0.62 33.67 56.33
CA THR A 129 -0.15 32.56 55.74
C THR A 129 0.42 32.04 54.42
N MET A 130 1.57 32.56 53.97
CA MET A 130 2.23 32.11 52.75
C MET A 130 2.66 30.65 52.86
N THR A 131 2.52 29.90 51.77
CA THR A 131 2.82 28.46 51.69
C THR A 131 3.68 28.16 50.45
N PHE A 132 4.19 26.93 50.33
CA PHE A 132 4.85 26.50 49.09
C PHE A 132 3.90 26.53 47.90
N HIS A 133 2.62 26.22 48.08
CA HIS A 133 1.59 26.34 47.04
C HIS A 133 1.52 27.78 46.51
N HIS A 134 1.49 28.78 47.41
CA HIS A 134 1.48 30.18 47.00
C HIS A 134 2.76 30.58 46.24
N LEU A 135 3.93 30.13 46.69
CA LEU A 135 5.20 30.42 46.03
C LEU A 135 5.33 29.77 44.65
N ALA A 136 4.98 28.48 44.53
CA ALA A 136 5.10 27.71 43.28
C ALA A 136 4.15 28.22 42.19
N ASN A 137 3.04 28.85 42.59
CA ASN A 137 2.02 29.38 41.67
C ASN A 137 2.09 30.90 41.48
N MET A 138 3.10 31.58 42.02
CA MET A 138 3.28 33.04 41.87
C MET A 138 2.11 33.85 42.49
N MET A 139 1.53 33.33 43.56
CA MET A 139 0.41 33.92 44.31
C MET A 139 0.82 34.30 45.74
N SER A 140 2.10 34.42 46.04
CA SER A 140 2.56 34.64 47.41
C SER A 140 2.36 36.06 47.93
N GLY A 141 2.28 37.05 47.04
CA GLY A 141 2.30 38.45 47.44
C GLY A 141 3.65 38.93 48.01
N TYR A 142 4.69 38.09 48.04
CA TYR A 142 6.00 38.51 48.53
C TYR A 142 6.55 39.66 47.68
N ALA A 143 7.08 40.71 48.31
CA ALA A 143 7.51 41.94 47.65
C ALA A 143 6.42 42.71 46.85
N ARG A 144 5.15 42.37 47.06
CA ARG A 144 3.94 43.02 46.53
C ARG A 144 3.00 43.41 47.69
N PRO A 145 2.04 44.34 47.49
CA PRO A 145 1.14 44.77 48.56
C PRO A 145 0.09 43.70 48.92
N ASP A 146 -0.20 42.78 48.01
CA ASP A 146 -1.26 41.80 48.15
C ASP A 146 -0.93 40.72 49.20
N LYS A 147 -1.97 40.13 49.81
CA LYS A 147 -1.84 38.97 50.70
C LYS A 147 -1.64 37.69 49.87
N PRO A 148 -1.03 36.63 50.44
CA PRO A 148 -0.96 35.33 49.77
C PRO A 148 -2.35 34.88 49.27
N GLY A 149 -2.43 34.50 47.99
CA GLY A 149 -3.64 34.04 47.31
C GLY A 149 -4.57 35.14 46.80
N ALA A 150 -4.33 36.42 47.09
CA ALA A 150 -5.26 37.50 46.76
C ALA A 150 -5.12 38.06 45.34
N ALA A 151 -3.92 37.94 44.75
CA ALA A 151 -3.61 38.39 43.40
C ALA A 151 -2.46 37.58 42.80
N TRP A 152 -2.36 37.59 41.47
CA TRP A 152 -1.27 36.98 40.72
C TRP A 152 -0.21 38.00 40.36
N ALA A 153 1.07 37.63 40.49
CA ALA A 153 2.20 38.40 39.98
C ALA A 153 3.32 37.45 39.62
N TYR A 154 3.76 37.44 38.36
CA TYR A 154 4.94 36.66 38.01
C TYR A 154 6.19 37.31 38.64
N ASN A 155 6.73 36.64 39.64
CA ASN A 155 7.50 37.28 40.71
C ASN A 155 8.78 36.52 41.05
N ASP A 156 9.91 37.08 40.66
CA ASP A 156 11.22 36.45 40.85
C ASP A 156 11.79 36.63 42.26
N TYR A 157 11.25 37.54 43.07
CA TYR A 157 11.59 37.64 44.49
C TYR A 157 10.93 36.49 45.26
N ALA A 158 9.67 36.18 44.95
CA ALA A 158 8.97 35.03 45.51
C ALA A 158 9.67 33.71 45.14
N ILE A 159 10.12 33.54 43.89
CA ILE A 159 10.89 32.35 43.51
C ILE A 159 12.23 32.26 44.23
N ASN A 160 12.87 33.40 44.50
CA ASN A 160 14.09 33.39 45.29
C ASN A 160 13.83 32.93 46.74
N LEU A 161 12.75 33.42 47.37
CA LEU A 161 12.32 32.92 48.69
C LEU A 161 12.00 31.42 48.64
N TYR A 162 11.33 30.96 47.59
CA TYR A 162 10.99 29.57 47.39
C TYR A 162 12.23 28.67 47.34
N ARG A 163 13.21 28.99 46.48
CA ARG A 163 14.41 28.18 46.38
C ARG A 163 15.25 28.19 47.65
N LEU A 164 15.40 29.33 48.34
CA LEU A 164 16.17 29.41 49.59
C LEU A 164 15.50 28.62 50.70
N THR A 165 14.16 28.65 50.75
CA THR A 165 13.41 27.81 51.69
C THR A 165 13.58 26.32 51.36
N LEU A 166 13.51 25.95 50.08
CA LEU A 166 13.63 24.56 49.64
C LEU A 166 15.04 24.02 49.89
N PHE A 167 16.09 24.69 49.40
CA PHE A 167 17.46 24.20 49.48
C PHE A 167 18.07 24.41 50.87
N ASP A 168 18.05 25.64 51.38
CA ASP A 168 18.83 25.99 52.58
C ASP A 168 18.12 25.55 53.87
N ARG A 169 16.78 25.59 53.90
CA ARG A 169 16.00 25.34 55.12
C ARG A 169 15.35 23.95 55.17
N LEU A 170 14.90 23.41 54.04
CA LEU A 170 14.24 22.11 53.99
C LEU A 170 15.23 20.97 53.69
N PHE A 171 16.01 21.07 52.62
CA PHE A 171 17.03 20.07 52.30
C PHE A 171 18.31 20.25 53.11
N GLY A 172 18.69 21.48 53.43
CA GLY A 172 19.95 21.81 54.10
C GLY A 172 21.18 21.53 53.24
N ALA A 173 21.06 21.61 51.92
CA ALA A 173 22.12 21.26 50.98
C ALA A 173 22.08 22.10 49.70
N GLU A 174 23.24 22.25 49.06
CA GLU A 174 23.38 23.01 47.80
C GLU A 174 22.54 22.42 46.66
N PRO A 175 22.03 23.25 45.72
CA PRO A 175 21.17 22.79 44.63
C PRO A 175 21.75 21.65 43.80
N ASP A 176 23.06 21.69 43.49
CA ASP A 176 23.74 20.64 42.74
C ASP A 176 23.67 19.28 43.45
N ALA A 177 23.87 19.25 44.77
CA ALA A 177 23.84 18.03 45.57
C ALA A 177 22.41 17.47 45.70
N VAL A 178 21.42 18.35 45.87
CA VAL A 178 20.01 17.94 45.97
C VAL A 178 19.52 17.38 44.63
N ALA A 179 19.77 18.07 43.53
CA ALA A 179 19.25 17.69 42.22
C ALA A 179 19.94 16.44 41.65
N ASN A 180 21.28 16.36 41.72
CA ASN A 180 22.06 15.27 41.14
C ASN A 180 22.10 13.99 42.00
N ASP A 181 21.33 13.95 43.09
CA ASP A 181 21.15 12.73 43.87
C ASP A 181 20.67 11.57 42.95
N PRO A 182 21.31 10.39 42.96
CA PRO A 182 20.92 9.24 42.13
C PRO A 182 19.50 8.70 42.41
N GLN A 183 18.86 9.12 43.51
CA GLN A 183 17.45 8.82 43.78
C GLN A 183 16.49 9.90 43.26
N ARG A 184 17.00 11.02 42.76
CA ARG A 184 16.24 12.13 42.16
C ARG A 184 16.59 12.30 40.67
N LEU A 185 17.01 13.49 40.25
CA LEU A 185 17.30 13.80 38.85
C LEU A 185 18.65 13.23 38.40
N GLY A 186 19.55 12.86 39.31
CA GLY A 186 20.81 12.18 38.97
C GLY A 186 20.60 10.85 38.22
N ALA A 187 19.44 10.21 38.41
CA ALA A 187 19.06 8.99 37.69
C ALA A 187 18.79 9.20 36.19
N LEU A 188 18.67 10.45 35.72
CA LEU A 188 18.37 10.76 34.31
C LEU A 188 19.59 10.64 33.37
N GLN A 189 20.78 10.34 33.91
CA GLN A 189 22.00 10.07 33.15
C GLN A 189 22.37 11.21 32.18
N PHE A 190 22.52 12.43 32.71
CA PHE A 190 22.90 13.61 31.93
C PHE A 190 24.28 13.43 31.27
N GLU A 191 24.35 13.62 29.95
CA GLU A 191 25.55 13.41 29.12
C GLU A 191 26.63 14.47 29.37
N ASP A 192 26.23 15.73 29.48
CA ASP A 192 27.13 16.87 29.72
C ASP A 192 27.06 17.35 31.18
N GLY A 193 26.18 16.74 31.97
CA GLY A 193 25.97 17.00 33.38
C GLY A 193 25.02 18.17 33.65
N LEU A 194 24.22 18.01 34.70
CA LEU A 194 23.34 19.04 35.23
C LEU A 194 24.05 19.81 36.35
N SER A 195 24.11 21.13 36.24
CA SER A 195 24.68 21.98 37.30
C SER A 195 23.83 23.23 37.55
N PHE A 196 24.09 23.96 38.64
CA PHE A 196 23.33 25.16 38.99
C PHE A 196 24.21 26.42 39.07
N SER A 197 23.64 27.58 38.71
CA SER A 197 24.27 28.87 38.94
C SER A 197 24.18 29.29 40.42
N LYS A 198 24.88 30.36 40.83
CA LYS A 198 24.73 30.94 42.18
C LYS A 198 23.28 31.34 42.54
N LYS A 199 22.46 31.62 41.52
CA LYS A 199 21.02 31.90 41.68
C LYS A 199 20.15 30.65 41.54
N ALA A 200 20.74 29.46 41.54
CA ALA A 200 20.10 28.18 41.26
C ALA A 200 19.38 28.11 39.91
N HIS A 201 19.88 28.80 38.88
CA HIS A 201 19.44 28.55 37.51
C HIS A 201 20.08 27.26 37.03
N VAL A 202 19.31 26.41 36.36
CA VAL A 202 19.82 25.22 35.70
C VAL A 202 20.80 25.62 34.61
N VAL A 203 21.98 25.01 34.64
CA VAL A 203 23.02 25.09 33.61
C VAL A 203 23.18 23.71 33.02
N ALA A 204 22.64 23.53 31.82
CA ALA A 204 22.61 22.24 31.12
C ALA A 204 22.77 22.47 29.61
N SER A 205 23.18 21.43 28.89
CA SER A 205 23.13 21.39 27.44
C SER A 205 21.68 21.22 26.96
N VAL A 206 21.43 21.37 25.65
CA VAL A 206 20.08 21.16 25.09
C VAL A 206 19.63 19.73 25.31
N ARG A 207 20.48 18.75 24.99
CA ARG A 207 20.16 17.33 25.18
C ARG A 207 19.91 16.98 26.65
N ASP A 208 20.62 17.59 27.59
CA ASP A 208 20.37 17.32 29.01
C ASP A 208 19.12 17.99 29.55
N PHE A 209 18.79 19.20 29.09
CA PHE A 209 17.51 19.81 29.43
C PHE A 209 16.32 19.06 28.81
N SER A 210 16.52 18.46 27.63
CA SER A 210 15.53 17.56 27.02
C SER A 210 15.27 16.32 27.88
N ARG A 211 16.24 15.83 28.66
CA ARG A 211 16.02 14.69 29.59
C ARG A 211 15.03 15.07 30.69
N LEU A 212 15.13 16.30 31.22
CA LEU A 212 14.16 16.84 32.19
C LEU A 212 12.78 16.95 31.56
N CYS A 213 12.69 17.49 30.33
CA CYS A 213 11.41 17.60 29.62
C CYS A 213 10.79 16.23 29.33
N TRP A 214 11.60 15.25 28.93
CA TRP A 214 11.17 13.88 28.70
C TRP A 214 10.72 13.20 30.00
N PHE A 215 11.40 13.46 31.12
CA PHE A 215 10.99 12.99 32.45
C PHE A 215 9.62 13.56 32.86
N TRP A 216 9.36 14.84 32.60
CA TRP A 216 8.05 15.44 32.85
C TRP A 216 6.95 14.89 31.93
N LEU A 217 7.24 14.71 30.63
CA LEU A 217 6.31 14.07 29.70
C LEU A 217 5.94 12.65 30.18
N ASN A 218 6.91 11.94 30.76
CA ASN A 218 6.75 10.60 31.31
C ASN A 218 6.26 10.57 32.75
N LYS A 219 5.79 11.70 33.27
CA LYS A 219 5.22 11.84 34.61
C LYS A 219 6.07 11.17 35.69
N GLY A 220 7.39 11.40 35.64
CA GLY A 220 8.30 10.92 36.66
C GLY A 220 8.82 9.49 36.48
N ARG A 221 8.40 8.81 35.41
CA ARG A 221 8.97 7.51 35.02
C ARG A 221 10.29 7.72 34.27
N TRP A 222 11.28 6.90 34.58
CA TRP A 222 12.53 6.82 33.84
C TRP A 222 12.98 5.36 33.74
N GLN A 223 13.15 4.88 32.51
CA GLN A 223 13.41 3.46 32.22
C GLN A 223 12.34 2.58 32.90
N GLN A 224 12.73 1.59 33.71
CA GLN A 224 11.80 0.73 34.44
C GLN A 224 11.43 1.25 35.84
N ARG A 225 11.89 2.45 36.23
CA ARG A 225 11.69 3.00 37.57
C ARG A 225 10.70 4.15 37.54
N GLN A 226 9.76 4.17 38.48
CA GLN A 226 9.01 5.37 38.83
C GLN A 226 9.86 6.16 39.83
N LEU A 227 10.58 7.19 39.37
CA LEU A 227 11.45 7.98 40.25
C LEU A 227 10.65 8.98 41.08
N LEU A 228 9.62 9.58 40.48
CA LEU A 228 8.70 10.50 41.14
C LEU A 228 7.27 10.07 40.82
N SER A 229 6.40 9.98 41.82
CA SER A 229 5.02 9.46 41.65
C SER A 229 4.27 10.20 40.54
N GLU A 230 3.57 9.42 39.70
CA GLU A 230 2.71 9.95 38.64
C GLU A 230 1.65 10.91 39.20
N GLU A 231 1.18 10.66 40.42
CA GLU A 231 0.18 11.50 41.11
C GLU A 231 0.62 12.96 41.23
N PHE A 232 1.91 13.24 41.41
CA PHE A 232 2.41 14.61 41.47
C PHE A 232 2.20 15.35 40.14
N PHE A 233 2.35 14.67 39.02
CA PHE A 233 2.13 15.26 37.70
C PHE A 233 0.65 15.46 37.43
N ASP A 234 -0.18 14.45 37.71
CA ASP A 234 -1.64 14.56 37.52
C ASP A 234 -2.26 15.65 38.40
N LYS A 235 -1.74 15.80 39.62
CA LYS A 235 -2.25 16.78 40.58
C LYS A 235 -1.70 18.18 40.32
N TYR A 236 -0.41 18.31 40.01
CA TYR A 236 0.29 19.61 40.05
C TYR A 236 0.76 20.13 38.69
N CYS A 237 0.93 19.28 37.67
CA CYS A 237 1.27 19.71 36.30
C CYS A 237 0.00 20.06 35.49
N ARG A 238 -0.77 21.02 36.02
CA ARG A 238 -1.98 21.62 35.41
C ARG A 238 -2.14 23.07 35.86
N PRO A 239 -3.03 23.89 35.28
CA PRO A 239 -3.31 25.22 35.83
C PRO A 239 -3.79 25.14 37.28
N HIS A 240 -3.13 25.90 38.16
CA HIS A 240 -3.48 26.02 39.60
C HIS A 240 -3.83 27.45 40.00
N VAL A 241 -3.47 28.43 39.18
CA VAL A 241 -3.86 29.81 39.38
C VAL A 241 -5.32 29.98 38.92
N PRO A 242 -6.25 30.41 39.79
CA PRO A 242 -7.65 30.62 39.41
C PRO A 242 -7.77 31.58 38.22
N ARG A 243 -8.67 31.26 37.28
CA ARG A 243 -8.84 32.04 36.04
C ARG A 243 -9.27 33.48 36.30
N ASP A 244 -10.03 33.70 37.37
CA ASP A 244 -10.57 35.00 37.78
C ASP A 244 -9.72 35.71 38.84
N LEU A 245 -8.53 35.19 39.16
CA LEU A 245 -7.64 35.82 40.12
C LEU A 245 -7.17 37.20 39.60
N PRO A 246 -7.29 38.29 40.37
CA PRO A 246 -6.84 39.62 39.96
C PRO A 246 -5.33 39.68 39.75
N HIS A 247 -4.89 40.58 38.88
CA HIS A 247 -3.49 40.99 38.77
C HIS A 247 -3.08 41.78 40.02
N THR A 248 -1.81 41.67 40.44
CA THR A 248 -1.28 42.45 41.57
C THR A 248 -1.44 43.95 41.36
N GLN A 249 -1.65 44.69 42.45
CA GLN A 249 -1.73 46.15 42.40
C GLN A 249 -0.37 46.74 42.03
N LYS A 250 -0.36 47.82 41.25
CA LYS A 250 0.87 48.56 40.91
C LYS A 250 1.55 49.08 42.17
N ALA A 251 2.75 48.58 42.47
CA ALA A 251 3.54 48.99 43.61
C ALA A 251 5.04 48.84 43.33
N GLY A 252 5.86 49.52 44.15
CA GLY A 252 7.29 49.26 44.22
C GLY A 252 7.59 47.86 44.76
N THR A 253 8.81 47.37 44.53
CA THR A 253 9.26 46.09 45.08
C THR A 253 9.63 46.27 46.55
N ASP A 254 8.98 45.52 47.45
CA ASP A 254 9.26 45.53 48.90
C ASP A 254 9.97 44.25 49.36
N ASP A 255 11.28 44.17 49.11
CA ASP A 255 12.11 43.01 49.52
C ASP A 255 12.55 43.13 50.99
N TYR A 256 11.60 43.10 51.91
CA TYR A 256 11.88 43.31 53.34
C TYR A 256 12.76 42.24 53.99
N LEU A 257 12.90 41.04 53.38
CA LEU A 257 13.86 40.02 53.85
C LEU A 257 15.27 40.23 53.31
N GLY A 258 15.46 41.15 52.35
CA GLY A 258 16.76 41.44 51.73
C GLY A 258 17.37 40.27 50.97
N ILE A 259 16.55 39.35 50.45
CA ILE A 259 17.02 38.13 49.79
C ILE A 259 17.39 38.35 48.32
N GLY A 260 16.92 39.43 47.72
CA GLY A 260 17.12 39.78 46.32
C GLY A 260 16.27 38.95 45.35
N SER A 261 16.48 39.19 44.06
CA SER A 261 15.73 38.57 42.97
C SER A 261 16.41 37.35 42.36
N TYR A 262 15.59 36.37 41.98
CA TYR A 262 15.98 35.23 41.15
C TYR A 262 16.47 35.62 39.74
N GLY A 263 16.19 36.84 39.27
CA GLY A 263 16.68 37.35 37.99
C GLY A 263 15.88 38.52 37.43
N GLY A 264 14.56 38.54 37.63
CA GLY A 264 13.61 39.54 37.14
C GLY A 264 13.00 40.44 38.23
N GLY A 265 11.83 41.02 37.93
CA GLY A 265 11.09 41.89 38.86
C GLY A 265 10.16 41.13 39.81
N SER A 266 9.48 41.86 40.69
CA SER A 266 8.37 41.35 41.52
C SER A 266 7.03 41.27 40.77
N ASP A 267 6.97 41.82 39.55
CA ASP A 267 5.78 41.93 38.71
C ASP A 267 6.22 42.11 37.23
N HIS A 268 6.27 41.02 36.46
CA HIS A 268 6.63 41.07 35.03
C HIS A 268 5.99 39.90 34.26
N PHE A 269 5.24 40.16 33.19
CA PHE A 269 4.34 39.17 32.50
C PHE A 269 3.07 38.81 33.27
N THR A 270 2.66 39.65 34.22
CA THR A 270 1.48 39.45 35.08
C THR A 270 0.18 39.27 34.29
N GLU A 271 0.05 39.90 33.14
CA GLU A 271 -1.14 39.80 32.27
C GLU A 271 -1.38 38.37 31.73
N ALA A 272 -0.34 37.53 31.64
CA ALA A 272 -0.44 36.24 30.96
C ALA A 272 -0.79 35.04 31.85
N GLY A 273 -0.75 35.12 33.18
CA GLY A 273 -0.73 33.91 34.04
C GLY A 273 -2.05 33.30 34.50
N PRO A 274 -3.03 34.10 34.97
CA PRO A 274 -4.24 33.54 35.57
C PRO A 274 -4.99 32.60 34.63
N GLY A 275 -5.30 31.40 35.12
CA GLY A 275 -5.94 30.32 34.33
C GLY A 275 -4.99 29.44 33.52
N ILE A 276 -3.72 29.85 33.33
CA ILE A 276 -2.78 29.13 32.46
C ILE A 276 -1.41 28.82 33.10
N TYR A 277 -1.25 29.11 34.39
CA TYR A 277 0.00 28.87 35.13
C TYR A 277 -0.22 27.90 36.30
N GLY A 278 0.77 27.05 36.58
CA GLY A 278 0.72 26.12 37.69
C GLY A 278 2.06 25.46 37.99
N TYR A 279 2.50 25.48 39.25
CA TYR A 279 3.77 24.89 39.73
C TYR A 279 4.96 25.14 38.79
N ASN A 280 5.05 26.39 38.36
CA ASN A 280 6.04 26.93 37.44
C ASN A 280 5.98 26.54 35.96
N PHE A 281 4.95 25.82 35.53
CA PHE A 281 4.65 25.54 34.12
C PHE A 281 3.60 26.49 33.53
N TRP A 282 3.67 26.67 32.21
CA TRP A 282 2.67 27.39 31.40
C TRP A 282 1.85 26.40 30.59
N PHE A 283 0.53 26.56 30.51
CA PHE A 283 -0.39 25.59 29.91
C PHE A 283 -1.18 26.17 28.73
N ASN A 284 -1.51 25.31 27.77
CA ASN A 284 -2.42 25.66 26.69
C ASN A 284 -3.89 25.66 27.17
N SER A 285 -4.30 26.71 27.86
CA SER A 285 -5.66 26.82 28.42
C SER A 285 -6.28 28.21 28.20
N THR A 286 -7.50 28.41 28.67
CA THR A 286 -8.15 29.73 28.65
C THR A 286 -7.72 30.51 29.89
N GLY A 287 -7.32 31.77 29.70
CA GLY A 287 -6.91 32.65 30.81
C GLY A 287 -7.92 33.74 31.09
N ARG A 288 -7.57 34.61 32.05
CA ARG A 288 -8.37 35.79 32.42
C ARG A 288 -8.60 36.72 31.24
N ASP A 289 -7.52 37.06 30.53
CA ASP A 289 -7.51 38.10 29.51
C ASP A 289 -7.81 37.54 28.10
N HIS A 290 -7.95 36.21 27.98
CA HIS A 290 -8.34 35.47 26.77
C HIS A 290 -9.32 34.32 27.09
N PRO A 291 -10.55 34.60 27.57
CA PRO A 291 -11.45 33.58 28.11
C PRO A 291 -12.05 32.63 27.06
N ASP A 292 -12.10 33.03 25.80
CA ASP A 292 -12.78 32.32 24.71
C ASP A 292 -11.82 31.59 23.75
N ARG A 293 -10.51 31.63 24.02
CA ARG A 293 -9.48 31.03 23.16
C ARG A 293 -8.39 30.41 24.02
N LEU A 294 -7.78 29.33 23.52
CA LEU A 294 -6.59 28.75 24.16
C LEU A 294 -5.40 29.71 24.01
N THR A 295 -4.44 29.65 24.94
CA THR A 295 -3.17 30.40 24.89
C THR A 295 -2.46 30.23 23.55
N TRP A 296 -2.41 29.00 23.03
CA TRP A 296 -1.86 28.66 21.71
C TRP A 296 -2.96 27.93 20.91
N PRO A 297 -3.77 28.68 20.14
CA PRO A 297 -5.03 28.18 19.57
C PRO A 297 -4.87 27.00 18.59
N ASP A 298 -3.73 26.88 17.91
CA ASP A 298 -3.47 25.81 16.93
C ASP A 298 -2.61 24.67 17.51
N ALA A 299 -2.19 24.78 18.78
CA ALA A 299 -1.43 23.73 19.46
C ALA A 299 -2.38 22.67 20.04
N PRO A 300 -1.91 21.42 20.26
CA PRO A 300 -2.66 20.44 21.02
C PRO A 300 -3.07 20.96 22.40
N ALA A 301 -4.29 20.65 22.82
CA ALA A 301 -4.87 21.20 24.05
C ALA A 301 -4.13 20.77 25.34
N ASP A 302 -3.38 19.68 25.28
CA ASP A 302 -2.57 19.16 26.38
C ASP A 302 -1.12 19.67 26.38
N ALA A 303 -0.77 20.58 25.45
CA ALA A 303 0.56 21.17 25.40
C ALA A 303 0.83 22.07 26.62
N PHE A 304 2.04 21.98 27.15
CA PHE A 304 2.53 22.85 28.20
C PHE A 304 4.01 23.19 27.99
N MET A 305 4.48 24.28 28.58
CA MET A 305 5.79 24.84 28.31
C MET A 305 6.54 25.24 29.58
N THR A 306 7.86 25.23 29.45
CA THR A 306 8.77 26.00 30.31
C THR A 306 9.27 27.20 29.51
N VAL A 307 9.06 28.42 30.02
CA VAL A 307 9.42 29.66 29.29
C VAL A 307 10.57 30.36 29.99
N GLY A 308 11.67 30.56 29.27
CA GLY A 308 12.91 31.14 29.78
C GLY A 308 13.38 32.35 28.97
N ALA A 309 13.85 33.38 29.68
CA ALA A 309 14.35 34.61 29.08
C ALA A 309 15.46 34.37 28.05
N GLY A 310 15.48 35.17 26.99
CA GLY A 310 16.45 35.05 25.91
C GLY A 310 16.31 33.77 25.10
N GLY A 311 15.10 33.18 25.04
CA GLY A 311 14.80 32.08 24.16
C GLY A 311 15.20 30.70 24.66
N ASN A 312 15.26 30.49 25.98
CA ASN A 312 15.65 29.21 26.58
C ASN A 312 14.39 28.49 27.07
N SER A 313 13.64 27.91 26.14
CA SER A 313 12.29 27.39 26.40
C SER A 313 12.12 25.98 25.84
N ALA A 314 11.10 25.30 26.36
CA ALA A 314 10.72 23.97 25.92
C ALA A 314 9.20 23.83 25.84
N ALA A 315 8.71 23.12 24.82
CA ALA A 315 7.34 22.66 24.70
C ALA A 315 7.28 21.15 24.95
N ILE A 316 6.28 20.72 25.73
CA ILE A 316 5.98 19.34 26.06
C ILE A 316 4.57 19.06 25.58
N ILE A 317 4.42 18.05 24.72
CA ILE A 317 3.15 17.77 24.01
C ILE A 317 2.82 16.27 24.18
N PRO A 318 2.09 15.90 25.25
CA PRO A 318 1.85 14.50 25.59
C PRO A 318 1.12 13.70 24.50
N SER A 319 0.10 14.29 23.86
CA SER A 319 -0.69 13.69 22.78
C SER A 319 0.13 13.33 21.54
N LEU A 320 1.27 13.99 21.35
CA LEU A 320 2.21 13.71 20.26
C LEU A 320 3.40 12.85 20.72
N ASP A 321 3.48 12.53 22.01
CA ASP A 321 4.63 11.89 22.67
C ASP A 321 5.96 12.61 22.35
N MET A 322 5.92 13.96 22.39
CA MET A 322 6.95 14.83 21.83
C MET A 322 7.39 15.93 22.82
N VAL A 323 8.70 16.23 22.82
CA VAL A 323 9.24 17.47 23.40
C VAL A 323 10.08 18.23 22.39
N ILE A 324 9.97 19.56 22.41
CA ILE A 324 10.73 20.49 21.56
C ILE A 324 11.49 21.43 22.47
N VAL A 325 12.82 21.41 22.40
CA VAL A 325 13.68 22.11 23.35
C VAL A 325 14.68 22.95 22.60
N ALA A 326 14.72 24.26 22.88
CA ALA A 326 15.70 25.13 22.25
C ALA A 326 16.19 26.24 23.19
N ALA A 327 17.49 26.49 23.12
CA ALA A 327 18.20 27.53 23.85
C ALA A 327 18.70 28.63 22.91
N LYS A 328 18.69 29.87 23.41
CA LYS A 328 18.98 31.08 22.61
C LYS A 328 18.19 31.15 21.30
N ALA A 329 16.95 30.64 21.33
CA ALA A 329 16.07 30.53 20.18
C ALA A 329 15.01 31.64 20.14
N ARG A 330 14.36 31.83 18.99
CA ARG A 330 13.33 32.83 18.76
C ARG A 330 11.95 32.32 19.17
N TRP A 331 11.77 31.96 20.44
CA TRP A 331 10.47 31.52 20.94
C TRP A 331 9.43 32.66 21.02
N GLY A 332 9.85 33.92 21.01
CA GLY A 332 8.98 35.06 21.28
C GLY A 332 8.60 35.17 22.76
N ASN A 333 7.66 36.07 23.06
CA ASN A 333 7.04 36.18 24.38
C ASN A 333 5.75 35.33 24.42
N PRO A 334 5.23 34.99 25.61
CA PRO A 334 3.87 34.47 25.72
C PRO A 334 2.87 35.52 25.22
N GLU A 335 2.22 35.23 24.10
CA GLU A 335 1.21 36.08 23.43
C GLU A 335 -0.11 35.28 23.35
N PRO A 336 -0.89 35.21 24.45
CA PRO A 336 -2.03 34.31 24.53
C PRO A 336 -3.11 34.62 23.49
N GLY A 337 -3.58 33.60 22.78
CA GLY A 337 -4.63 33.70 21.78
C GLY A 337 -4.18 34.19 20.40
N ASP A 338 -2.88 34.51 20.23
CA ASP A 338 -2.30 34.91 18.95
C ASP A 338 -1.84 33.68 18.15
N SER A 339 -2.53 33.41 17.03
CA SER A 339 -2.18 32.33 16.11
C SER A 339 -0.86 32.58 15.36
N GLU A 340 -0.44 33.84 15.25
CA GLU A 340 0.79 34.22 14.57
C GLU A 340 2.01 34.23 15.50
N SER A 341 1.82 34.07 16.81
CA SER A 341 2.92 33.98 17.76
C SER A 341 3.83 32.79 17.43
N VAL A 342 5.15 32.96 17.61
CA VAL A 342 6.11 31.91 17.25
C VAL A 342 5.89 30.63 18.06
N MET A 343 5.49 30.74 19.34
CA MET A 343 5.13 29.59 20.16
C MET A 343 3.98 28.79 19.54
N ASN A 344 2.90 29.47 19.11
CA ASN A 344 1.77 28.81 18.46
C ASN A 344 2.20 28.13 17.15
N GLN A 345 2.91 28.86 16.28
CA GLN A 345 3.37 28.31 15.00
C GLN A 345 4.26 27.07 15.15
N VAL A 346 5.16 27.05 16.14
CA VAL A 346 6.01 25.88 16.42
C VAL A 346 5.18 24.67 16.83
N MET A 347 4.20 24.84 17.72
CA MET A 347 3.35 23.73 18.18
C MET A 347 2.36 23.27 17.12
N LYS A 348 1.86 24.19 16.28
CA LYS A 348 1.08 23.85 15.07
C LYS A 348 1.90 22.99 14.12
N LEU A 349 3.13 23.40 13.80
CA LEU A 349 4.05 22.62 12.96
C LEU A 349 4.36 21.25 13.57
N ALA A 350 4.43 21.14 14.90
CA ALA A 350 4.63 19.87 15.59
C ALA A 350 3.43 18.93 15.41
N ALA A 351 2.21 19.46 15.55
CA ALA A 351 0.98 18.70 15.31
C ALA A 351 0.83 18.28 13.85
N GLU A 352 1.11 19.19 12.91
CA GLU A 352 1.11 18.91 11.47
C GLU A 352 2.18 17.86 11.10
N ALA A 353 3.37 17.94 11.70
CA ALA A 353 4.43 16.96 11.49
C ALA A 353 4.00 15.56 11.95
N ALA A 354 3.18 15.47 12.99
CA ALA A 354 2.72 14.22 13.59
C ALA A 354 1.42 13.67 13.00
N ALA A 355 0.75 14.41 12.11
CA ALA A 355 -0.50 13.96 11.48
C ALA A 355 -0.25 12.80 10.51
N THR A 356 -1.09 11.77 10.57
CA THR A 356 -1.01 10.64 9.64
C THR A 356 -1.19 11.13 8.20
N THR A 357 -0.13 11.01 7.40
CA THR A 357 -0.11 11.45 6.00
C THR A 357 -0.78 10.46 5.06
N TYR A 358 -1.29 9.33 5.56
CA TYR A 358 -1.87 8.27 4.76
C TYR A 358 -3.18 7.67 5.29
N LYS A 359 -3.95 7.04 4.40
CA LYS A 359 -5.17 6.29 4.69
C LYS A 359 -5.08 4.91 4.03
N ILE A 360 -5.35 3.86 4.81
CA ILE A 360 -5.45 2.48 4.31
C ILE A 360 -6.93 2.15 4.06
N SER A 361 -7.24 1.50 2.94
CA SER A 361 -8.59 1.03 2.61
C SER A 361 -8.57 -0.27 1.81
N GLY A 362 -9.73 -0.90 1.65
CA GLY A 362 -9.88 -2.23 1.06
C GLY A 362 -10.20 -3.30 2.10
N GLU A 363 -10.50 -4.51 1.63
CA GLU A 363 -10.69 -5.66 2.53
C GLU A 363 -9.33 -6.20 2.94
N LEU A 364 -8.99 -6.12 4.23
CA LEU A 364 -7.70 -6.54 4.76
C LEU A 364 -7.62 -8.08 4.90
N LYS A 365 -7.69 -8.80 3.78
CA LYS A 365 -7.61 -10.27 3.68
C LYS A 365 -6.57 -10.67 2.64
N LYS A 366 -5.98 -11.86 2.77
CA LYS A 366 -5.05 -12.42 1.76
C LYS A 366 -5.70 -12.35 0.36
N TRP A 367 -4.92 -11.94 -0.64
CA TRP A 367 -5.30 -11.72 -2.05
C TRP A 367 -6.23 -10.56 -2.37
N HIS A 368 -6.73 -9.84 -1.37
CA HIS A 368 -7.59 -8.68 -1.59
C HIS A 368 -6.74 -7.43 -1.78
N ARG A 369 -7.17 -6.56 -2.68
CA ARG A 369 -6.53 -5.27 -2.90
C ARG A 369 -6.57 -4.41 -1.64
N VAL A 370 -5.40 -3.97 -1.20
CA VAL A 370 -5.18 -2.93 -0.20
C VAL A 370 -4.76 -1.65 -0.91
N ALA A 371 -5.48 -0.56 -0.68
CA ALA A 371 -5.10 0.76 -1.18
C ALA A 371 -4.53 1.59 -0.04
N ILE A 372 -3.37 2.23 -0.28
CA ILE A 372 -2.81 3.24 0.62
C ILE A 372 -2.75 4.57 -0.12
N ASP A 373 -3.49 5.54 0.39
CA ASP A 373 -3.57 6.90 -0.12
C ASP A 373 -2.72 7.82 0.75
N PHE A 374 -1.76 8.49 0.15
CA PHE A 374 -0.92 9.51 0.79
C PHE A 374 -1.39 10.90 0.38
N LYS A 375 -1.39 11.84 1.32
CA LYS A 375 -1.58 13.27 1.04
C LYS A 375 -0.24 13.90 0.67
N GLY A 376 -0.08 14.27 -0.60
CA GLY A 376 1.13 14.85 -1.16
C GLY A 376 0.96 16.28 -1.66
N PRO A 377 1.83 16.72 -2.59
CA PRO A 377 1.63 17.97 -3.31
C PRO A 377 0.28 17.96 -4.05
N ASP A 378 -0.39 19.10 -4.02
CA ASP A 378 -1.57 19.37 -4.84
C ASP A 378 -1.13 19.66 -6.28
N THR A 379 -1.80 19.05 -7.25
CA THR A 379 -1.45 19.16 -8.66
C THR A 379 -2.67 18.85 -9.54
N ASN A 380 -2.48 18.77 -10.85
CA ASN A 380 -3.48 18.45 -11.84
C ASN A 380 -2.86 17.55 -12.90
N GLU A 381 -3.64 16.62 -13.45
CA GLU A 381 -3.20 15.65 -14.47
C GLU A 381 -2.61 16.28 -15.75
N MET A 382 -2.80 17.58 -16.00
CA MET A 382 -2.18 18.34 -17.11
C MET A 382 -1.04 19.26 -16.67
N SER A 383 -0.57 19.17 -15.41
CA SER A 383 0.54 20.00 -14.93
C SER A 383 1.86 19.54 -15.54
N THR A 384 2.72 20.47 -15.94
CA THR A 384 4.00 20.17 -16.61
C THR A 384 5.25 20.50 -15.80
N ASP A 385 5.14 21.30 -14.74
CA ASP A 385 6.27 21.70 -13.90
C ASP A 385 5.86 21.76 -12.43
N PRO A 386 6.02 20.66 -11.68
CA PRO A 386 6.37 19.31 -12.13
C PRO A 386 5.20 18.57 -12.81
N ASN A 387 5.51 17.65 -13.73
CA ASN A 387 4.56 16.65 -14.23
C ASN A 387 4.27 15.60 -13.14
N PRO A 388 3.01 15.38 -12.74
CA PRO A 388 2.67 14.48 -11.64
C PRO A 388 2.98 13.00 -11.90
N PHE A 389 3.03 12.58 -13.16
CA PHE A 389 3.29 11.20 -13.56
C PHE A 389 4.78 10.93 -13.79
N LEU A 390 5.52 11.94 -14.27
CA LEU A 390 6.91 11.78 -14.70
C LEU A 390 7.94 12.31 -13.69
N ASP A 391 7.64 13.45 -13.06
CA ASP A 391 8.57 14.17 -12.18
C ASP A 391 8.37 13.88 -10.69
N TYR A 392 7.42 12.99 -10.36
CA TYR A 392 7.27 12.41 -9.05
C TYR A 392 7.32 10.89 -9.10
N ARG A 393 7.97 10.29 -8.10
CA ARG A 393 8.01 8.84 -7.92
C ARG A 393 7.53 8.47 -6.54
N LEU A 394 6.35 7.85 -6.47
CA LEU A 394 5.91 7.07 -5.31
C LEU A 394 6.35 5.61 -5.48
N GLN A 395 7.16 5.12 -4.56
CA GLN A 395 7.50 3.70 -4.41
C GLN A 395 7.24 3.27 -2.98
N VAL A 396 6.52 2.17 -2.76
CA VAL A 396 6.21 1.69 -1.41
C VAL A 396 6.77 0.29 -1.21
N SER A 397 7.67 0.17 -0.25
CA SER A 397 8.26 -1.10 0.16
C SER A 397 7.40 -1.72 1.24
N PHE A 398 6.78 -2.86 0.96
CA PHE A 398 5.98 -3.65 1.89
C PHE A 398 6.78 -4.84 2.38
N THR A 399 6.80 -5.07 3.70
CA THR A 399 7.45 -6.23 4.31
C THR A 399 6.39 -7.15 4.90
N SER A 400 6.42 -8.42 4.48
CA SER A 400 5.51 -9.46 4.93
C SER A 400 5.83 -9.91 6.36
N PRO A 401 4.89 -10.60 7.04
CA PRO A 401 5.15 -11.24 8.33
C PRO A 401 6.35 -12.19 8.31
N GLY A 402 6.58 -12.87 7.18
CA GLY A 402 7.74 -13.75 6.95
C GLY A 402 9.02 -13.03 6.51
N GLY A 403 9.03 -11.70 6.42
CA GLY A 403 10.20 -10.91 6.03
C GLY A 403 10.42 -10.74 4.51
N LYS A 404 9.50 -11.23 3.66
CA LYS A 404 9.57 -11.00 2.21
C LYS A 404 9.21 -9.54 1.90
N THR A 405 9.97 -8.90 1.03
CA THR A 405 9.73 -7.50 0.64
C THR A 405 9.17 -7.39 -0.77
N TYR A 406 8.21 -6.48 -0.96
CA TYR A 406 7.62 -6.09 -2.23
C TYR A 406 7.85 -4.59 -2.45
N ASN A 407 8.40 -4.20 -3.60
CA ASN A 407 8.56 -2.79 -3.95
C ASN A 407 7.51 -2.42 -4.99
N VAL A 408 6.45 -1.75 -4.56
CA VAL A 408 5.25 -1.54 -5.38
C VAL A 408 5.18 -0.08 -5.85
N PRO A 409 5.09 0.16 -7.18
CA PRO A 409 4.96 1.51 -7.70
C PRO A 409 3.58 2.08 -7.35
N GLY A 410 3.58 3.30 -6.82
CA GLY A 410 2.38 4.13 -6.71
C GLY A 410 2.25 5.11 -7.87
N TYR A 411 1.11 5.81 -7.91
CA TYR A 411 0.73 6.74 -8.98
C TYR A 411 -0.03 7.96 -8.42
N TYR A 412 -0.09 9.03 -9.20
CA TYR A 412 -0.92 10.19 -8.90
C TYR A 412 -2.40 9.91 -9.19
N ALA A 413 -3.26 10.11 -8.19
CA ALA A 413 -4.66 9.72 -8.21
C ALA A 413 -5.63 10.92 -8.13
N GLY A 414 -5.13 12.15 -8.30
CA GLY A 414 -5.98 13.34 -8.30
C GLY A 414 -6.64 13.59 -6.95
N ASP A 415 -7.97 13.70 -6.95
CA ASP A 415 -8.78 13.78 -5.73
C ASP A 415 -9.04 12.42 -5.05
N GLY A 416 -8.51 11.33 -5.63
CA GLY A 416 -8.71 9.95 -5.20
C GLY A 416 -10.04 9.32 -5.66
N ASN A 417 -10.91 10.11 -6.30
CA ASN A 417 -12.25 9.79 -6.78
C ASN A 417 -12.43 10.10 -8.28
N GLY A 418 -11.36 10.08 -9.06
CA GLY A 418 -11.41 10.22 -10.52
C GLY A 418 -11.35 11.66 -11.02
N GLY A 419 -11.34 12.66 -10.15
CA GLY A 419 -11.06 14.04 -10.54
C GLY A 419 -9.57 14.23 -10.83
N GLY A 420 -9.25 14.89 -11.95
CA GLY A 420 -7.86 15.11 -12.41
C GLY A 420 -7.01 16.04 -11.53
N SER A 421 -7.63 16.80 -10.61
CA SER A 421 -6.94 17.70 -9.67
C SER A 421 -7.04 17.21 -8.24
N GLY A 422 -5.95 17.31 -7.49
CA GLY A 422 -5.93 17.03 -6.07
C GLY A 422 -4.54 16.66 -5.57
N ASN A 423 -4.51 16.07 -4.38
CA ASN A 423 -3.27 15.79 -3.65
C ASN A 423 -3.15 14.32 -3.21
N ILE A 424 -3.89 13.41 -3.84
CA ILE A 424 -3.88 11.99 -3.49
C ILE A 424 -2.87 11.24 -4.35
N TRP A 425 -1.97 10.54 -3.68
CA TRP A 425 -0.97 9.65 -4.26
C TRP A 425 -1.25 8.24 -3.76
N ARG A 426 -1.50 7.29 -4.67
CA ARG A 426 -2.04 5.98 -4.32
C ARG A 426 -1.07 4.87 -4.67
N VAL A 427 -0.99 3.87 -3.80
CA VAL A 427 -0.42 2.55 -4.13
C VAL A 427 -1.49 1.48 -3.94
N LEU A 428 -1.52 0.50 -4.84
CA LEU A 428 -2.40 -0.65 -4.78
C LEU A 428 -1.57 -1.93 -4.56
N PHE A 429 -1.86 -2.65 -3.48
CA PHE A 429 -1.11 -3.81 -3.05
C PHE A 429 -2.00 -5.05 -2.89
N SER A 430 -1.55 -6.22 -3.37
CA SER A 430 -2.23 -7.51 -3.12
C SER A 430 -1.35 -8.41 -2.23
N PRO A 431 -1.66 -8.51 -0.91
CA PRO A 431 -0.87 -9.26 0.06
C PRO A 431 -1.07 -10.77 -0.09
N ASP A 432 0.04 -11.52 -0.05
CA ASP A 432 0.08 -12.98 -0.21
C ASP A 432 0.22 -13.75 1.11
N GLN A 433 0.22 -13.06 2.26
CA GLN A 433 0.42 -13.66 3.58
C GLN A 433 -0.50 -13.06 4.62
N VAL A 434 -0.98 -13.92 5.53
CA VAL A 434 -1.76 -13.53 6.71
C VAL A 434 -0.82 -13.02 7.80
N GLY A 435 -1.22 -11.95 8.49
CA GLY A 435 -0.47 -11.41 9.63
C GLY A 435 -0.18 -9.91 9.52
N LYS A 436 0.72 -9.42 10.35
CA LYS A 436 1.11 -8.00 10.40
C LYS A 436 2.10 -7.67 9.27
N TRP A 437 1.70 -6.76 8.40
CA TRP A 437 2.52 -6.15 7.37
C TRP A 437 3.01 -4.78 7.83
N SER A 438 4.20 -4.40 7.39
CA SER A 438 4.72 -3.03 7.51
C SER A 438 5.01 -2.47 6.13
N PHE A 439 4.95 -1.15 5.98
CA PHE A 439 5.39 -0.49 4.76
C PHE A 439 6.26 0.73 5.06
N ARG A 440 7.07 1.11 4.06
CA ARG A 440 7.80 2.38 4.00
C ARG A 440 7.63 2.99 2.61
N ALA A 441 7.13 4.21 2.55
CA ALA A 441 7.03 4.99 1.32
C ALA A 441 8.36 5.70 1.02
N SER A 442 8.72 5.73 -0.25
CA SER A 442 9.69 6.66 -0.83
C SER A 442 8.95 7.54 -1.82
N PHE A 443 9.02 8.85 -1.62
CA PHE A 443 8.37 9.85 -2.46
C PHE A 443 9.41 10.87 -2.92
N ARG A 444 9.73 10.82 -4.21
CA ARG A 444 10.83 11.58 -4.80
C ARG A 444 10.30 12.57 -5.83
N LYS A 445 10.95 13.72 -5.94
CA LYS A 445 10.67 14.74 -6.94
C LYS A 445 11.93 15.02 -7.78
N GLY A 446 11.79 15.15 -9.08
CA GLY A 446 12.86 15.57 -9.97
C GLY A 446 12.59 15.12 -11.42
N PRO A 447 13.32 15.67 -12.40
CA PRO A 447 13.12 15.34 -13.80
C PRO A 447 13.16 13.84 -14.05
N ASP A 448 12.14 13.29 -14.71
CA ASP A 448 12.01 11.88 -15.09
C ASP A 448 12.18 10.87 -13.95
N VAL A 449 12.02 11.31 -12.70
CA VAL A 449 12.32 10.47 -11.53
C VAL A 449 11.43 9.24 -11.47
N ALA A 450 10.20 9.30 -12.00
CA ALA A 450 9.23 8.20 -12.01
C ALA A 450 9.78 6.93 -12.67
N VAL A 451 10.53 7.08 -13.76
CA VAL A 451 11.02 5.96 -14.58
C VAL A 451 12.42 5.48 -14.21
N SER A 452 13.07 6.14 -13.25
CA SER A 452 14.36 5.72 -12.70
C SER A 452 14.20 4.62 -11.65
N PHE A 453 15.10 3.63 -11.65
CA PHE A 453 15.22 2.64 -10.56
C PHE A 453 16.24 3.05 -9.50
N ASP A 454 17.00 4.14 -9.68
CA ASP A 454 17.93 4.63 -8.67
C ASP A 454 17.12 5.14 -7.46
N PRO A 455 17.25 4.52 -6.26
CA PRO A 455 16.49 4.95 -5.08
C PRO A 455 16.82 6.39 -4.65
N SER A 456 17.97 6.92 -5.06
CA SER A 456 18.45 8.27 -4.76
C SER A 456 18.19 9.31 -5.86
N ALA A 457 17.50 8.93 -6.95
CA ALA A 457 17.12 9.89 -7.99
C ALA A 457 16.22 11.01 -7.44
N GLY A 458 16.42 12.24 -7.94
CA GLY A 458 15.69 13.43 -7.48
C GLY A 458 15.98 13.81 -6.02
N GLU A 459 15.10 14.59 -5.42
CA GLU A 459 15.11 14.98 -4.01
C GLU A 459 13.96 14.33 -3.23
N ASN A 460 14.09 14.26 -1.90
CA ASN A 460 12.98 13.84 -1.03
C ASN A 460 11.85 14.87 -1.10
N ALA A 461 10.63 14.39 -1.36
CA ALA A 461 9.44 15.23 -1.39
C ALA A 461 8.54 14.96 -0.16
N ALA A 462 7.28 15.38 -0.21
CA ALA A 462 6.30 15.17 0.86
C ALA A 462 6.26 13.70 1.30
N PHE A 463 5.91 13.41 2.56
CA PHE A 463 5.74 12.06 3.13
C PHE A 463 6.83 11.00 2.79
N ASP A 464 7.99 11.38 2.25
CA ASP A 464 9.10 10.47 1.99
C ASP A 464 9.59 9.86 3.32
N GLY A 465 9.82 8.55 3.29
CA GLY A 465 10.16 7.76 4.47
C GLY A 465 8.97 7.42 5.37
N CYS A 466 7.74 7.86 5.07
CA CYS A 466 6.55 7.54 5.85
C CYS A 466 6.42 6.02 6.04
N VAL A 467 6.23 5.59 7.29
CA VAL A 467 6.06 4.19 7.66
C VAL A 467 4.66 3.94 8.20
N GLY A 468 4.17 2.72 8.02
CA GLY A 468 2.92 2.28 8.62
C GLY A 468 2.82 0.77 8.72
N THR A 469 1.78 0.30 9.39
CA THR A 469 1.49 -1.13 9.53
C THR A 469 -0.01 -1.41 9.36
N PHE A 470 -0.34 -2.62 8.92
CA PHE A 470 -1.71 -3.12 8.84
C PHE A 470 -1.70 -4.64 9.03
N VAL A 471 -2.85 -5.23 9.36
CA VAL A 471 -2.99 -6.67 9.61
C VAL A 471 -3.87 -7.27 8.53
N ILE A 472 -3.37 -8.31 7.88
CA ILE A 472 -4.10 -9.08 6.87
C ILE A 472 -4.68 -10.34 7.50
N GLY A 473 -5.99 -10.50 7.39
CA GLY A 473 -6.74 -11.66 7.81
C GLY A 473 -6.62 -12.85 6.84
N PRO A 474 -7.21 -14.00 7.20
CA PRO A 474 -7.18 -15.21 6.39
C PRO A 474 -7.81 -15.00 5.01
N ARG A 475 -7.41 -15.85 4.04
CA ARG A 475 -8.06 -15.95 2.74
C ARG A 475 -9.53 -16.31 2.93
N ASP A 476 -10.39 -15.68 2.14
CA ASP A 476 -11.80 -16.03 2.06
C ASP A 476 -12.01 -16.98 0.87
N GLU A 477 -12.22 -18.27 1.17
CA GLU A 477 -12.37 -19.32 0.15
C GLU A 477 -13.67 -19.20 -0.65
N ASN A 478 -14.62 -18.39 -0.16
CA ASN A 478 -15.89 -18.12 -0.81
C ASN A 478 -15.89 -16.74 -1.51
N ALA A 479 -14.76 -16.03 -1.53
CA ALA A 479 -14.66 -14.74 -2.20
C ALA A 479 -14.93 -14.86 -3.70
N PRO A 480 -15.48 -13.82 -4.35
CA PRO A 480 -15.78 -13.85 -5.77
C PRO A 480 -14.51 -13.93 -6.62
N GLY A 481 -14.63 -14.58 -7.78
CA GLY A 481 -13.59 -14.63 -8.79
C GLY A 481 -12.27 -15.20 -8.28
N PHE A 482 -11.16 -14.58 -8.68
CA PHE A 482 -9.82 -15.06 -8.32
C PHE A 482 -9.40 -14.76 -6.88
N LEU A 483 -10.14 -13.95 -6.12
CA LEU A 483 -9.82 -13.68 -4.71
C LEU A 483 -9.79 -14.95 -3.86
N LYS A 484 -10.62 -15.94 -4.21
CA LYS A 484 -10.62 -17.26 -3.55
C LYS A 484 -9.40 -18.10 -3.89
N TRP A 485 -8.70 -17.86 -4.99
CA TRP A 485 -7.56 -18.69 -5.42
C TRP A 485 -6.21 -17.99 -5.33
N GLY A 486 -6.21 -16.66 -5.28
CA GLY A 486 -4.99 -15.86 -5.33
C GLY A 486 -4.43 -15.70 -6.73
N ARG A 487 -3.12 -15.46 -6.81
CA ARG A 487 -2.43 -15.09 -8.05
C ARG A 487 -2.34 -16.26 -9.04
N LEU A 488 -2.49 -15.98 -10.33
CA LEU A 488 -2.18 -16.90 -11.43
C LEU A 488 -0.69 -16.86 -11.72
N GLU A 489 -0.02 -18.00 -11.55
CA GLU A 489 1.45 -18.10 -11.53
C GLU A 489 1.96 -19.11 -12.56
N TYR A 490 3.14 -18.81 -13.11
CA TYR A 490 3.94 -19.80 -13.79
C TYR A 490 4.69 -20.64 -12.74
N ILE A 491 4.47 -21.96 -12.78
CA ILE A 491 5.00 -22.91 -11.79
C ILE A 491 5.82 -24.03 -12.45
N GLU A 492 6.68 -23.66 -13.42
CA GLU A 492 7.62 -24.58 -14.08
C GLU A 492 6.95 -25.74 -14.83
N GLY A 493 6.14 -25.41 -15.85
CA GLY A 493 5.50 -26.42 -16.70
C GLY A 493 4.73 -25.82 -17.87
N HIS A 494 3.97 -26.66 -18.58
CA HIS A 494 3.16 -26.26 -19.74
C HIS A 494 1.80 -25.62 -19.38
N TYR A 495 1.54 -25.36 -18.10
CA TYR A 495 0.30 -24.73 -17.64
C TYR A 495 0.56 -23.77 -16.48
N LEU A 496 -0.25 -22.71 -16.43
CA LEU A 496 -0.30 -21.80 -15.29
C LEU A 496 -1.16 -22.41 -14.19
N LYS A 497 -0.97 -21.96 -12.95
CA LYS A 497 -1.74 -22.42 -11.80
C LYS A 497 -2.04 -21.25 -10.87
N PHE A 498 -3.25 -21.22 -10.31
CA PHE A 498 -3.53 -20.31 -9.21
C PHE A 498 -2.85 -20.78 -7.93
N HIS A 499 -2.24 -19.86 -7.18
CA HIS A 499 -1.44 -20.16 -6.00
C HIS A 499 -2.15 -21.14 -5.02
N ASP A 500 -3.33 -20.74 -4.54
CA ASP A 500 -4.18 -21.55 -3.65
C ASP A 500 -5.35 -22.23 -4.41
N GLY A 501 -5.22 -22.38 -5.73
CA GLY A 501 -6.28 -22.86 -6.62
C GLY A 501 -5.80 -23.86 -7.67
N PRO A 502 -6.65 -24.14 -8.67
CA PRO A 502 -6.40 -25.17 -9.68
C PRO A 502 -5.39 -24.72 -10.73
N TYR A 503 -4.92 -25.69 -11.53
CA TYR A 503 -4.29 -25.41 -12.83
C TYR A 503 -5.30 -24.73 -13.75
N TRP A 504 -4.80 -23.84 -14.59
CA TRP A 504 -5.62 -23.02 -15.47
C TRP A 504 -5.34 -23.35 -16.94
N LEU A 505 -6.41 -23.42 -17.72
CA LEU A 505 -6.39 -23.72 -19.15
C LEU A 505 -7.06 -22.56 -19.90
N LYS A 506 -6.31 -21.86 -20.75
CA LYS A 506 -6.78 -20.69 -21.52
C LYS A 506 -7.85 -21.09 -22.53
N GLY A 507 -8.93 -20.30 -22.58
CA GLY A 507 -9.99 -20.38 -23.58
C GLY A 507 -10.79 -19.08 -23.58
N GLY A 508 -10.38 -18.14 -24.43
CA GLY A 508 -10.85 -16.76 -24.44
C GLY A 508 -11.07 -16.16 -25.82
N THR A 509 -11.29 -14.84 -25.85
CA THR A 509 -11.52 -14.07 -27.07
C THR A 509 -10.42 -13.04 -27.28
N ASP A 510 -9.90 -13.01 -28.50
CA ASP A 510 -8.88 -12.08 -28.97
C ASP A 510 -9.54 -10.81 -29.55
N SER A 511 -10.74 -10.94 -30.13
CA SER A 511 -11.49 -9.80 -30.65
C SER A 511 -12.59 -9.31 -29.69
N PRO A 512 -12.92 -8.00 -29.70
CA PRO A 512 -12.17 -6.95 -30.40
C PRO A 512 -10.91 -6.57 -29.60
N GLU A 513 -9.79 -6.35 -30.29
CA GLU A 513 -8.56 -5.92 -29.64
C GLU A 513 -8.69 -4.51 -29.01
N ASP A 514 -9.55 -3.67 -29.58
CA ASP A 514 -9.90 -2.34 -29.06
C ASP A 514 -11.13 -2.41 -28.12
N PHE A 515 -11.25 -3.48 -27.32
CA PHE A 515 -12.33 -3.64 -26.32
C PHE A 515 -12.52 -2.41 -25.40
N LEU A 516 -11.46 -1.65 -25.17
CA LEU A 516 -11.50 -0.42 -24.37
C LEU A 516 -11.96 0.83 -25.13
N ALA A 517 -12.23 0.73 -26.44
CA ALA A 517 -12.78 1.82 -27.26
C ALA A 517 -14.29 2.02 -26.99
N TYR A 518 -14.65 2.21 -25.72
CA TYR A 518 -16.02 2.25 -25.24
C TYR A 518 -16.50 3.69 -25.01
N GLU A 519 -17.67 4.03 -25.54
CA GLU A 519 -18.23 5.40 -25.47
C GLU A 519 -18.52 5.87 -24.04
N GLY A 520 -18.75 4.92 -23.11
CA GLY A 520 -19.04 5.23 -21.72
C GLY A 520 -17.82 5.70 -20.93
N PHE A 521 -16.61 5.52 -21.47
CA PHE A 521 -15.39 6.03 -20.86
C PHE A 521 -15.14 7.51 -21.18
N ASP A 522 -14.56 8.22 -20.23
CA ASP A 522 -14.16 9.62 -20.41
C ASP A 522 -13.09 9.74 -21.50
N ASN A 523 -13.11 10.83 -22.28
CA ASN A 523 -12.10 11.12 -23.32
C ASN A 523 -11.84 9.97 -24.31
N THR A 524 -12.89 9.21 -24.68
CA THR A 524 -12.85 8.16 -25.69
C THR A 524 -13.52 8.62 -26.96
N ARG A 525 -12.83 8.47 -28.10
CA ARG A 525 -13.30 8.88 -29.42
C ARG A 525 -12.66 8.02 -30.50
N SER A 526 -13.33 7.90 -31.65
CA SER A 526 -12.72 7.24 -32.80
C SER A 526 -11.85 8.20 -33.60
N GLY A 527 -10.73 7.71 -34.11
CA GLY A 527 -9.86 8.36 -35.10
C GLY A 527 -9.70 7.55 -36.39
N SER A 528 -10.53 6.53 -36.62
CA SER A 528 -10.51 5.66 -37.80
C SER A 528 -11.92 5.46 -38.34
N GLN A 529 -12.08 4.53 -39.29
CA GLN A 529 -13.42 4.07 -39.71
C GLN A 529 -14.15 3.27 -38.63
N PHE A 530 -13.44 2.70 -37.65
CA PHE A 530 -14.02 1.85 -36.61
C PHE A 530 -14.63 2.73 -35.50
N HIS A 531 -15.90 2.53 -35.21
CA HIS A 531 -16.62 3.37 -34.24
C HIS A 531 -16.24 3.02 -32.78
N VAL A 532 -16.49 3.96 -31.85
CA VAL A 532 -16.42 3.64 -30.41
C VAL A 532 -17.65 2.81 -30.05
N LYS A 533 -17.41 1.72 -29.34
CA LYS A 533 -18.39 0.68 -29.04
C LYS A 533 -19.39 1.15 -27.99
N THR A 534 -20.60 0.61 -28.09
CA THR A 534 -21.68 0.83 -27.12
C THR A 534 -21.98 -0.43 -26.29
N TYR A 535 -21.68 -1.62 -26.86
CA TYR A 535 -22.07 -2.91 -26.30
C TYR A 535 -23.57 -2.94 -25.94
N ALA A 536 -24.42 -2.34 -26.79
CA ALA A 536 -25.84 -2.13 -26.49
C ALA A 536 -26.59 -3.43 -26.21
N ASP A 537 -26.31 -4.48 -26.98
CA ASP A 537 -26.89 -5.83 -26.80
C ASP A 537 -26.49 -6.47 -25.46
N HIS A 538 -25.47 -5.94 -24.80
CA HIS A 538 -25.00 -6.44 -23.51
C HIS A 538 -25.53 -5.68 -22.31
N VAL A 539 -26.23 -4.56 -22.50
CA VAL A 539 -26.86 -3.82 -21.38
C VAL A 539 -27.84 -4.71 -20.61
N GLU A 540 -28.55 -5.62 -21.28
CA GLU A 540 -29.46 -6.58 -20.62
C GLU A 540 -28.75 -7.61 -19.73
N HIS A 541 -27.42 -7.75 -19.84
CA HIS A 541 -26.62 -8.68 -19.06
C HIS A 541 -26.05 -8.03 -17.79
N TRP A 542 -26.13 -6.70 -17.66
CA TRP A 542 -25.82 -6.01 -16.42
C TRP A 542 -26.82 -6.40 -15.31
N ARG A 543 -26.36 -6.46 -14.05
CA ARG A 543 -27.15 -6.88 -12.88
C ARG A 543 -27.01 -5.88 -11.74
N ASP A 544 -28.01 -5.83 -10.86
CA ASP A 544 -27.94 -5.00 -9.65
C ASP A 544 -26.71 -5.36 -8.81
N GLY A 545 -25.92 -4.33 -8.47
CA GLY A 545 -24.65 -4.48 -7.75
C GLY A 545 -23.41 -4.59 -8.64
N ASP A 546 -23.57 -4.70 -9.96
CA ASP A 546 -22.47 -4.56 -10.91
C ASP A 546 -21.98 -3.10 -10.96
N PRO A 547 -20.70 -2.87 -11.30
CA PRO A 547 -20.18 -1.51 -11.40
C PRO A 547 -20.91 -0.72 -12.48
N ASP A 548 -21.09 0.57 -12.22
CA ASP A 548 -21.65 1.54 -13.13
C ASP A 548 -21.15 2.93 -12.74
N TRP A 549 -21.07 3.85 -13.69
CA TRP A 549 -20.70 5.24 -13.48
C TRP A 549 -21.56 6.15 -14.35
N GLY A 550 -21.77 7.39 -13.90
CA GLY A 550 -22.48 8.41 -14.67
C GLY A 550 -23.87 7.99 -15.17
N ASP A 551 -24.67 7.33 -14.33
CA ASP A 551 -26.06 6.96 -14.58
C ASP A 551 -26.30 6.00 -15.76
N GLY A 552 -25.51 4.92 -15.85
CA GLY A 552 -25.69 3.87 -16.85
C GLY A 552 -24.56 3.77 -17.87
N LYS A 553 -23.57 4.68 -17.83
CA LYS A 553 -22.46 4.68 -18.80
C LYS A 553 -21.58 3.44 -18.69
N GLY A 554 -21.59 2.69 -17.59
CA GLY A 554 -20.81 1.47 -17.46
C GLY A 554 -21.53 0.21 -17.95
N LYS A 555 -22.84 0.26 -18.17
CA LYS A 555 -23.67 -0.96 -18.27
C LYS A 555 -23.36 -1.84 -19.46
N GLY A 556 -23.05 -1.27 -20.61
CA GLY A 556 -22.77 -2.03 -21.84
C GLY A 556 -21.53 -2.91 -21.68
N ILE A 557 -20.38 -2.30 -21.40
CA ILE A 557 -19.10 -3.03 -21.29
C ILE A 557 -19.08 -4.00 -20.09
N VAL A 558 -19.69 -3.63 -18.96
CA VAL A 558 -19.79 -4.51 -17.78
C VAL A 558 -20.74 -5.68 -18.08
N GLY A 559 -21.84 -5.42 -18.79
CA GLY A 559 -22.72 -6.46 -19.29
C GLY A 559 -22.03 -7.42 -20.26
N ALA A 560 -21.12 -6.92 -21.11
CA ALA A 560 -20.36 -7.76 -22.04
C ALA A 560 -19.45 -8.75 -21.27
N ILE A 561 -18.79 -8.28 -20.21
CA ILE A 561 -18.03 -9.14 -19.28
C ILE A 561 -18.92 -10.19 -18.63
N ASN A 562 -20.12 -9.81 -18.17
CA ASN A 562 -21.08 -10.76 -17.61
C ASN A 562 -21.51 -11.84 -18.60
N TYR A 563 -21.77 -11.45 -19.85
CA TYR A 563 -22.14 -12.39 -20.91
C TYR A 563 -21.02 -13.40 -21.16
N LEU A 564 -19.79 -12.92 -21.37
CA LEU A 564 -18.62 -13.78 -21.59
C LEU A 564 -18.41 -14.75 -20.41
N ALA A 565 -18.52 -14.25 -19.18
CA ALA A 565 -18.42 -15.08 -17.98
C ALA A 565 -19.54 -16.14 -17.89
N GLN A 566 -20.78 -15.79 -18.25
CA GLN A 566 -21.88 -16.77 -18.33
C GLN A 566 -21.60 -17.89 -19.34
N GLN A 567 -20.89 -17.57 -20.43
CA GLN A 567 -20.46 -18.54 -21.43
C GLN A 567 -19.18 -19.30 -21.04
N ASN A 568 -18.64 -19.06 -19.83
CA ASN A 568 -17.40 -19.65 -19.29
C ASN A 568 -16.13 -19.27 -20.08
N VAL A 569 -16.17 -18.17 -20.83
CA VAL A 569 -14.96 -17.51 -21.33
C VAL A 569 -14.14 -17.06 -20.13
N ASN A 570 -12.85 -17.39 -20.09
CA ASN A 570 -12.00 -17.15 -18.92
C ASN A 570 -10.84 -16.19 -19.17
N LEU A 571 -10.78 -15.56 -20.33
CA LEU A 571 -9.76 -14.59 -20.69
C LEU A 571 -10.28 -13.63 -21.76
N ILE A 572 -9.85 -12.37 -21.66
CA ILE A 572 -10.03 -11.36 -22.69
C ILE A 572 -8.67 -10.73 -23.05
N TYR A 573 -8.42 -10.64 -24.35
CA TYR A 573 -7.38 -9.80 -24.94
C TYR A 573 -7.89 -8.38 -25.12
N PHE A 574 -7.01 -7.40 -24.90
CA PHE A 574 -7.26 -6.02 -25.28
C PHE A 574 -5.96 -5.20 -25.32
N LEU A 575 -6.02 -4.12 -26.10
CA LEU A 575 -4.98 -3.11 -26.18
C LEU A 575 -5.32 -1.96 -25.23
N PRO A 576 -4.37 -1.50 -24.39
CA PRO A 576 -4.50 -0.25 -23.66
C PRO A 576 -4.07 0.97 -24.50
N MET A 577 -3.48 0.77 -25.70
CA MET A 577 -3.07 1.84 -26.60
C MET A 577 -2.97 1.38 -28.06
N ASN A 578 -3.73 2.03 -28.95
CA ASN A 578 -3.67 1.81 -30.40
C ASN A 578 -3.58 3.08 -31.25
N ILE A 579 -3.01 4.15 -30.69
CA ILE A 579 -2.70 5.37 -31.46
C ILE A 579 -1.80 4.99 -32.64
N GLY A 580 -2.13 5.42 -33.85
CA GLY A 580 -1.40 5.09 -35.07
C GLY A 580 -1.55 3.64 -35.55
N GLY A 581 -2.41 2.86 -34.90
CA GLY A 581 -2.81 1.51 -35.26
C GLY A 581 -4.02 1.47 -36.19
N ASP A 582 -4.72 0.34 -36.21
CA ASP A 582 -5.93 0.14 -37.01
C ASP A 582 -7.16 0.80 -36.36
N GLY A 583 -7.38 0.57 -35.05
CA GLY A 583 -8.54 1.11 -34.34
C GLY A 583 -8.45 2.63 -34.07
N LYS A 584 -7.28 3.14 -33.69
CA LYS A 584 -7.03 4.57 -33.40
C LYS A 584 -8.05 5.21 -32.46
N ASN A 585 -8.39 4.51 -31.38
CA ASN A 585 -9.53 4.84 -30.52
C ASN A 585 -9.32 4.48 -29.04
N VAL A 586 -8.17 3.90 -28.69
CA VAL A 586 -7.79 3.54 -27.32
C VAL A 586 -6.45 4.17 -26.95
N TRP A 587 -6.43 4.90 -25.84
CA TRP A 587 -5.23 5.38 -25.16
C TRP A 587 -5.55 5.81 -23.72
N PRO A 588 -4.55 5.78 -22.81
CA PRO A 588 -4.74 6.18 -21.41
C PRO A 588 -4.48 7.68 -21.18
N PHE A 589 -4.09 8.43 -22.20
CA PHE A 589 -3.59 9.80 -22.06
C PHE A 589 -4.70 10.85 -21.96
N ALA A 590 -4.48 11.88 -21.14
CA ALA A 590 -5.36 13.05 -20.96
C ALA A 590 -5.07 14.17 -21.97
N GLY A 591 -3.83 14.24 -22.45
CA GLY A 591 -3.37 15.32 -23.30
C GLY A 591 -3.90 15.28 -24.74
N ASN A 592 -3.38 16.17 -25.57
CA ASN A 592 -3.79 16.26 -26.96
C ASN A 592 -3.21 15.11 -27.78
N ILE A 593 -4.08 14.23 -28.27
CA ILE A 593 -3.73 13.05 -29.06
C ILE A 593 -4.25 13.20 -30.48
N ASN A 594 -3.33 13.10 -31.44
CA ASN A 594 -3.61 12.76 -32.83
C ASN A 594 -3.69 11.22 -32.96
N PRO A 595 -4.88 10.66 -33.22
CA PRO A 595 -5.06 9.22 -33.32
C PRO A 595 -4.28 8.54 -34.45
N ASP A 596 -3.81 9.29 -35.45
CA ASP A 596 -2.96 8.76 -36.53
C ASP A 596 -1.53 8.44 -36.08
N GLY A 597 -1.14 8.80 -34.85
CA GLY A 597 0.24 8.72 -34.35
C GLY A 597 1.08 9.88 -34.85
N HIS A 598 1.56 10.72 -33.91
CA HIS A 598 2.32 11.92 -34.22
C HIS A 598 3.35 12.23 -33.13
N PRO A 599 4.58 12.69 -33.46
CA PRO A 599 5.60 13.00 -32.46
C PRO A 599 5.26 14.12 -31.47
N SER A 600 4.18 14.87 -31.70
CA SER A 600 3.68 15.90 -30.79
C SER A 600 2.58 15.42 -29.84
N ASN A 601 2.23 14.14 -29.89
CA ASN A 601 1.25 13.56 -28.98
C ASN A 601 1.77 13.63 -27.55
N ASP A 602 0.87 13.97 -26.63
CA ASP A 602 1.18 14.02 -25.21
C ASP A 602 1.02 12.64 -24.57
N ASN A 603 2.13 11.91 -24.51
CA ASN A 603 2.19 10.54 -23.98
C ASN A 603 2.68 10.50 -22.52
N VAL A 604 2.68 11.65 -21.83
CA VAL A 604 3.21 11.78 -20.45
C VAL A 604 2.18 12.29 -19.44
N HIS A 605 0.97 12.66 -19.87
CA HIS A 605 -0.17 13.00 -19.00
C HIS A 605 -1.28 11.96 -19.14
N TYR A 606 -1.70 11.37 -18.02
CA TYR A 606 -2.65 10.25 -17.97
C TYR A 606 -4.02 10.70 -17.50
N ASP A 607 -5.07 10.18 -18.12
CA ASP A 607 -6.47 10.47 -17.83
C ASP A 607 -6.92 9.70 -16.59
N ILE A 608 -7.01 10.39 -15.46
CA ILE A 608 -7.26 9.76 -14.16
C ILE A 608 -8.68 9.18 -14.11
N SER A 609 -9.66 9.87 -14.71
CA SER A 609 -11.05 9.41 -14.72
C SER A 609 -11.21 8.15 -15.57
N LYS A 610 -10.71 8.17 -16.81
CA LYS A 610 -10.73 7.01 -17.73
C LYS A 610 -10.06 5.79 -17.10
N LEU A 611 -8.86 5.96 -16.53
CA LEU A 611 -8.13 4.85 -15.91
C LEU A 611 -8.85 4.29 -14.67
N ARG A 612 -9.61 5.11 -13.94
CA ARG A 612 -10.48 4.64 -12.84
C ARG A 612 -11.68 3.83 -13.37
N GLN A 613 -12.23 4.20 -14.51
CA GLN A 613 -13.30 3.44 -15.16
C GLN A 613 -12.78 2.10 -15.69
N TRP A 614 -11.58 2.07 -16.29
CA TRP A 614 -10.89 0.83 -16.68
C TRP A 614 -10.68 -0.09 -15.48
N GLU A 615 -10.17 0.44 -14.36
CA GLU A 615 -10.01 -0.32 -13.13
C GLU A 615 -11.34 -0.95 -12.66
N SER A 616 -12.46 -0.25 -12.84
CA SER A 616 -13.79 -0.78 -12.48
C SER A 616 -14.17 -1.99 -13.33
N VAL A 617 -13.88 -1.96 -14.63
CA VAL A 617 -14.10 -3.08 -15.57
C VAL A 617 -13.16 -4.24 -15.27
N PHE A 618 -11.86 -3.97 -15.08
CA PHE A 618 -10.85 -5.00 -14.80
C PHE A 618 -11.10 -5.70 -13.46
N SER A 619 -11.38 -4.94 -12.39
CA SER A 619 -11.81 -5.49 -11.10
C SER A 619 -13.05 -6.37 -11.25
N HIS A 620 -13.97 -6.04 -12.15
CA HIS A 620 -15.17 -6.83 -12.41
C HIS A 620 -14.86 -8.12 -13.17
N ALA A 621 -14.05 -8.05 -14.23
CA ALA A 621 -13.57 -9.22 -14.97
C ALA A 621 -12.89 -10.24 -14.05
N GLN A 622 -12.04 -9.78 -13.12
CA GLN A 622 -11.39 -10.64 -12.12
C GLN A 622 -12.40 -11.31 -11.18
N ARG A 623 -13.48 -10.60 -10.77
CA ARG A 623 -14.60 -11.17 -9.99
C ARG A 623 -15.42 -12.19 -10.77
N LYS A 624 -15.39 -12.12 -12.10
CA LYS A 624 -16.08 -13.00 -13.04
C LYS A 624 -15.17 -14.09 -13.61
N GLU A 625 -14.00 -14.30 -13.01
CA GLU A 625 -13.03 -15.33 -13.40
C GLU A 625 -12.48 -15.17 -14.83
N ILE A 626 -12.34 -13.92 -15.27
CA ILE A 626 -11.74 -13.56 -16.54
C ILE A 626 -10.33 -13.00 -16.31
N VAL A 627 -9.33 -13.69 -16.85
CA VAL A 627 -7.93 -13.26 -16.90
C VAL A 627 -7.79 -12.09 -17.89
N LEU A 628 -6.96 -11.11 -17.53
CA LEU A 628 -6.72 -9.93 -18.36
C LEU A 628 -5.43 -10.14 -19.17
N HIS A 629 -5.54 -10.18 -20.50
CA HIS A 629 -4.39 -10.27 -21.40
C HIS A 629 -4.12 -8.88 -21.99
N PHE A 630 -3.21 -8.16 -21.35
CA PHE A 630 -2.81 -6.81 -21.76
C PHE A 630 -1.82 -6.90 -22.92
N VAL A 631 -2.17 -6.34 -24.07
CA VAL A 631 -1.22 -6.24 -25.19
C VAL A 631 -0.85 -4.78 -25.40
N PHE A 632 0.39 -4.42 -25.11
CA PHE A 632 0.72 -3.01 -24.93
C PHE A 632 0.59 -2.13 -26.17
N ASN A 633 0.79 -2.69 -27.37
CA ASN A 633 0.72 -1.96 -28.63
C ASN A 633 0.54 -2.92 -29.84
N GLU A 634 -0.04 -2.40 -30.93
CA GLU A 634 -0.33 -3.07 -32.21
C GLU A 634 0.89 -3.19 -33.14
N ALA A 635 0.67 -3.76 -34.33
CA ALA A 635 1.67 -4.06 -35.35
C ALA A 635 2.18 -2.85 -36.15
N GLU A 636 1.37 -1.81 -36.33
CA GLU A 636 1.59 -0.71 -37.27
C GLU A 636 2.83 0.09 -36.88
N ARG A 637 3.58 0.53 -37.91
CA ARG A 637 4.80 1.32 -37.68
C ARG A 637 4.53 2.55 -36.82
N LYS A 638 3.44 3.28 -37.08
CA LYS A 638 3.13 4.52 -36.35
C LYS A 638 2.81 4.23 -34.89
N ASN A 639 2.02 3.19 -34.61
CA ASN A 639 1.73 2.73 -33.26
C ASN A 639 2.99 2.30 -32.49
N LYS A 640 3.84 1.48 -33.11
CA LYS A 640 5.11 1.04 -32.50
C LYS A 640 6.06 2.18 -32.18
N THR A 641 6.03 3.24 -32.97
CA THR A 641 6.86 4.44 -32.76
C THR A 641 6.23 5.48 -31.84
N GLU A 642 4.97 5.33 -31.44
CA GLU A 642 4.25 6.32 -30.61
C GLU A 642 4.97 6.60 -29.28
N LEU A 643 5.48 5.53 -28.66
CA LEU A 643 6.30 5.61 -27.45
C LEU A 643 7.80 5.46 -27.76
N GLY A 644 8.21 5.65 -29.02
CA GLY A 644 9.57 5.41 -29.50
C GLY A 644 9.93 3.93 -29.68
N THR A 645 10.99 3.66 -30.44
CA THR A 645 11.40 2.31 -30.87
C THR A 645 12.15 1.49 -29.82
N ASP A 646 12.72 2.17 -28.83
CA ASP A 646 13.50 1.60 -27.73
C ASP A 646 12.81 1.86 -26.38
N LEU A 647 13.50 1.59 -25.26
CA LEU A 647 13.05 1.96 -23.90
C LEU A 647 13.22 3.45 -23.63
N THR A 648 12.42 4.27 -24.31
CA THR A 648 12.29 5.72 -24.07
C THR A 648 11.68 6.02 -22.70
N THR A 649 11.68 7.29 -22.32
CA THR A 649 11.02 7.77 -21.11
C THR A 649 9.51 7.49 -21.16
N GLU A 650 8.87 7.75 -22.29
CA GLU A 650 7.44 7.56 -22.52
C GLU A 650 7.04 6.09 -22.41
N ARG A 651 7.81 5.17 -23.02
CA ARG A 651 7.55 3.72 -22.93
C ARG A 651 7.72 3.20 -21.52
N LYS A 652 8.77 3.64 -20.81
CA LYS A 652 8.98 3.29 -19.40
C LYS A 652 7.83 3.80 -18.53
N LEU A 653 7.42 5.06 -18.73
CA LEU A 653 6.33 5.66 -17.98
C LEU A 653 5.01 4.91 -18.24
N PHE A 654 4.73 4.56 -19.49
CA PHE A 654 3.56 3.77 -19.87
C PHE A 654 3.51 2.40 -19.18
N TYR A 655 4.60 1.62 -19.25
CA TYR A 655 4.65 0.34 -18.53
C TYR A 655 4.49 0.53 -17.02
N ARG A 656 5.14 1.55 -16.46
CA ARG A 656 5.09 1.81 -15.02
C ARG A 656 3.69 2.23 -14.56
N GLU A 657 2.99 3.10 -15.28
CA GLU A 657 1.63 3.53 -14.93
C GLU A 657 0.63 2.36 -15.02
N LEU A 658 0.71 1.53 -16.07
CA LEU A 658 -0.16 0.35 -16.18
C LEU A 658 0.10 -0.66 -15.05
N VAL A 659 1.36 -0.93 -14.70
CA VAL A 659 1.70 -1.81 -13.58
C VAL A 659 1.27 -1.21 -12.24
N ALA A 660 1.50 0.10 -12.00
CA ALA A 660 1.11 0.76 -10.75
C ALA A 660 -0.40 0.75 -10.51
N ARG A 661 -1.19 0.87 -11.58
CA ARG A 661 -2.66 0.91 -11.51
C ARG A 661 -3.28 -0.48 -11.50
N PHE A 662 -2.78 -1.40 -12.33
CA PHE A 662 -3.46 -2.67 -12.61
C PHE A 662 -2.69 -3.90 -12.15
N GLY A 663 -1.37 -3.80 -11.92
CA GLY A 663 -0.55 -4.95 -11.54
C GLY A 663 -0.97 -5.64 -10.24
N HIS A 664 -1.76 -4.99 -9.38
CA HIS A 664 -2.29 -5.61 -8.16
C HIS A 664 -3.34 -6.71 -8.41
N HIS A 665 -3.91 -6.81 -9.61
CA HIS A 665 -4.87 -7.87 -9.95
C HIS A 665 -4.22 -9.25 -9.87
N ASN A 666 -5.01 -10.27 -9.55
CA ASN A 666 -4.47 -11.61 -9.30
C ASN A 666 -4.17 -12.39 -10.60
N ALA A 667 -4.80 -12.06 -11.73
CA ALA A 667 -4.59 -12.78 -12.98
C ALA A 667 -4.46 -11.84 -14.18
N ILE A 668 -3.21 -11.60 -14.57
CA ILE A 668 -2.80 -10.79 -15.73
C ILE A 668 -1.80 -11.58 -16.58
N LEU A 669 -1.85 -11.41 -17.90
CA LEU A 669 -0.76 -11.70 -18.83
C LEU A 669 -0.26 -10.39 -19.46
N TRP A 670 1.04 -10.12 -19.36
CA TRP A 670 1.67 -8.97 -20.04
C TRP A 670 2.20 -9.40 -21.41
N ASN A 671 1.60 -8.90 -22.48
CA ASN A 671 2.06 -9.09 -23.85
C ASN A 671 2.69 -7.80 -24.37
N LEU A 672 3.96 -7.87 -24.75
CA LEU A 672 4.77 -6.68 -25.01
C LEU A 672 4.42 -5.96 -26.31
N CYS A 673 3.86 -6.68 -27.28
CA CYS A 673 3.44 -6.17 -28.58
C CYS A 673 2.69 -7.29 -29.30
N GLU A 674 1.64 -6.95 -30.04
CA GLU A 674 0.92 -7.90 -30.89
C GLU A 674 1.85 -8.48 -31.96
N GLU A 675 2.24 -7.83 -33.05
CA GLU A 675 3.15 -8.47 -34.01
C GLU A 675 4.53 -7.81 -33.99
N TYR A 676 5.37 -8.06 -32.98
CA TYR A 676 6.61 -7.29 -32.73
C TYR A 676 7.57 -7.14 -33.93
N ASN A 677 7.45 -8.04 -34.91
CA ASN A 677 8.27 -8.15 -36.12
C ASN A 677 7.58 -7.69 -37.42
N LEU A 678 6.25 -7.43 -37.46
CA LEU A 678 5.57 -6.94 -38.67
C LEU A 678 5.74 -5.42 -38.84
N ASN A 679 5.89 -4.92 -40.08
CA ASN A 679 6.02 -3.50 -40.46
C ASN A 679 7.27 -2.75 -39.92
N LEU A 680 7.49 -2.82 -38.61
CA LEU A 680 8.70 -2.44 -37.90
C LEU A 680 9.07 -3.58 -36.94
N ASN A 681 10.26 -4.14 -37.13
CA ASN A 681 10.78 -5.20 -36.27
C ASN A 681 11.57 -4.62 -35.10
N PHE A 682 11.06 -4.75 -33.88
CA PHE A 682 11.77 -4.34 -32.67
C PHE A 682 13.05 -5.17 -32.43
N GLY A 683 13.08 -6.42 -32.88
CA GLY A 683 14.18 -7.34 -32.62
C GLY A 683 14.17 -7.89 -31.19
N ALA A 684 14.73 -9.09 -31.02
CA ALA A 684 14.65 -9.80 -29.74
C ALA A 684 15.35 -9.08 -28.57
N GLN A 685 16.42 -8.31 -28.83
CA GLN A 685 17.12 -7.57 -27.78
C GLN A 685 16.25 -6.47 -27.16
N ASN A 686 15.57 -5.67 -27.99
CA ASN A 686 14.66 -4.63 -27.50
C ASN A 686 13.46 -5.25 -26.78
N VAL A 687 12.86 -6.31 -27.34
CA VAL A 687 11.75 -7.01 -26.68
C VAL A 687 12.17 -7.58 -25.31
N LYS A 688 13.38 -8.14 -25.18
CA LYS A 688 13.94 -8.56 -23.88
C LYS A 688 14.18 -7.39 -22.93
N ALA A 689 14.60 -6.23 -23.42
CA ALA A 689 14.73 -5.03 -22.61
C ALA A 689 13.35 -4.57 -22.09
N PHE A 690 12.32 -4.59 -22.94
CA PHE A 690 10.93 -4.28 -22.56
C PHE A 690 10.44 -5.24 -21.47
N ALA A 691 10.63 -6.54 -21.70
CA ALA A 691 10.30 -7.59 -20.73
C ALA A 691 10.99 -7.38 -19.38
N ARG A 692 12.28 -7.02 -19.39
CA ARG A 692 13.06 -6.76 -18.16
C ARG A 692 12.50 -5.57 -17.40
N TYR A 693 12.21 -4.46 -18.07
CA TYR A 693 11.63 -3.28 -17.40
C TYR A 693 10.28 -3.58 -16.76
N VAL A 694 9.40 -4.31 -17.47
CA VAL A 694 8.10 -4.76 -16.92
C VAL A 694 8.31 -5.67 -15.72
N ARG A 695 9.22 -6.66 -15.82
CA ARG A 695 9.56 -7.60 -14.73
C ARG A 695 10.09 -6.89 -13.49
N ASP A 696 10.96 -5.89 -13.66
CA ASP A 696 11.56 -5.15 -12.56
C ASP A 696 10.59 -4.14 -11.93
N THR A 697 9.52 -3.78 -12.64
CA THR A 697 8.46 -2.87 -12.17
C THR A 697 7.30 -3.61 -11.51
N ASP A 698 6.95 -4.80 -11.99
CA ASP A 698 5.87 -5.64 -11.48
C ASP A 698 6.35 -6.52 -10.31
N PRO A 699 6.03 -6.17 -9.04
CA PRO A 699 6.52 -6.90 -7.87
C PRO A 699 5.86 -8.27 -7.69
N TYR A 700 4.89 -8.60 -8.54
CA TYR A 700 4.06 -9.79 -8.41
C TYR A 700 4.48 -10.93 -9.35
N GLY A 701 5.30 -10.62 -10.35
CA GLY A 701 5.88 -11.59 -11.25
C GLY A 701 4.90 -12.21 -12.25
N HIS A 702 3.90 -11.46 -12.71
CA HIS A 702 2.93 -11.95 -13.69
C HIS A 702 3.63 -12.52 -14.95
N PRO A 703 2.99 -13.49 -15.65
CA PRO A 703 3.51 -14.01 -16.90
C PRO A 703 3.70 -12.91 -17.96
N ILE A 704 4.84 -12.96 -18.66
CA ILE A 704 5.18 -12.06 -19.76
C ILE A 704 5.31 -12.87 -21.05
N THR A 705 4.85 -12.31 -22.16
CA THR A 705 4.93 -12.87 -23.52
C THR A 705 5.14 -11.77 -24.57
N VAL A 706 5.29 -12.17 -25.84
CA VAL A 706 5.29 -11.28 -26.99
C VAL A 706 4.66 -11.99 -28.18
N HIS A 707 3.66 -11.40 -28.82
CA HIS A 707 3.05 -11.99 -30.01
C HIS A 707 3.90 -11.67 -31.26
N HIS A 708 3.76 -12.41 -32.35
CA HIS A 708 4.61 -12.28 -33.54
C HIS A 708 3.83 -12.58 -34.81
N SER A 709 4.28 -12.04 -35.94
CA SER A 709 3.86 -12.49 -37.28
C SER A 709 4.84 -13.49 -37.88
N SER A 710 4.51 -14.07 -39.03
CA SER A 710 5.37 -15.01 -39.79
C SER A 710 5.62 -16.36 -39.08
N ASP A 711 6.69 -17.09 -39.43
CA ASP A 711 6.91 -18.44 -38.92
C ASP A 711 7.15 -18.48 -37.39
N PRO A 712 6.31 -19.20 -36.62
CA PRO A 712 6.39 -19.18 -35.16
C PRO A 712 7.70 -19.72 -34.64
N VAL A 713 8.22 -20.82 -35.19
CA VAL A 713 9.46 -21.45 -34.71
C VAL A 713 10.65 -20.50 -34.91
N VAL A 714 10.72 -19.84 -36.07
CA VAL A 714 11.80 -18.88 -36.35
C VAL A 714 11.71 -17.66 -35.43
N MET A 715 10.53 -17.07 -35.29
CA MET A 715 10.38 -15.80 -34.57
C MET A 715 10.49 -15.97 -33.05
N TRP A 716 10.01 -17.08 -32.49
CA TRP A 716 10.08 -17.32 -31.05
C TRP A 716 11.40 -17.91 -30.56
N LYS A 717 12.25 -18.45 -31.46
CA LYS A 717 13.54 -19.07 -31.10
C LYS A 717 14.39 -18.23 -30.12
N PRO A 718 14.51 -16.89 -30.25
CA PRO A 718 15.34 -16.09 -29.35
C PRO A 718 14.84 -16.03 -27.90
N PHE A 719 13.59 -16.37 -27.63
CA PHE A 719 12.96 -16.29 -26.30
C PHE A 719 12.87 -17.66 -25.59
N LEU A 720 13.15 -18.76 -26.29
CA LEU A 720 13.21 -20.10 -25.69
C LEU A 720 14.27 -20.16 -24.58
N GLY A 721 13.86 -20.61 -23.39
CA GLY A 721 14.74 -20.71 -22.22
C GLY A 721 15.01 -19.40 -21.49
N ASP A 722 14.54 -18.26 -22.00
CA ASP A 722 14.70 -16.96 -21.35
C ASP A 722 13.77 -16.85 -20.14
N GLU A 723 14.30 -16.49 -18.97
CA GLU A 723 13.54 -16.42 -17.72
C GLU A 723 12.41 -15.38 -17.73
N LEU A 724 12.51 -14.38 -18.62
CA LEU A 724 11.54 -13.29 -18.69
C LEU A 724 10.19 -13.75 -19.25
N PHE A 725 10.19 -14.69 -20.20
CA PHE A 725 9.01 -15.09 -20.98
C PHE A 725 8.40 -16.36 -20.42
N SER A 726 7.20 -16.29 -19.83
CA SER A 726 6.63 -17.40 -19.04
C SER A 726 5.45 -18.09 -19.71
N ILE A 727 5.11 -17.73 -20.93
CA ILE A 727 4.06 -18.29 -21.79
C ILE A 727 4.34 -17.83 -23.23
N THR A 728 3.99 -18.63 -24.25
CA THR A 728 4.07 -18.18 -25.64
C THR A 728 2.90 -17.28 -26.01
N SER A 729 2.92 -16.70 -27.20
CA SER A 729 1.79 -16.03 -27.84
C SER A 729 2.05 -16.18 -29.34
N LEU A 730 1.36 -17.15 -29.95
CA LEU A 730 1.69 -17.64 -31.29
C LEU A 730 0.60 -17.29 -32.31
N GLN A 731 1.03 -16.87 -33.49
CA GLN A 731 0.18 -16.67 -34.67
C GLN A 731 0.46 -17.76 -35.71
N LEU A 732 -0.59 -18.41 -36.22
CA LEU A 732 -0.48 -19.53 -37.16
C LEU A 732 -1.09 -19.27 -38.53
N GLY A 733 -1.96 -18.26 -38.66
CA GLY A 733 -2.85 -18.17 -39.81
C GLY A 733 -3.67 -19.46 -39.95
N SER A 734 -3.69 -20.06 -41.15
CA SER A 734 -4.46 -21.28 -41.41
C SER A 734 -3.71 -22.61 -41.17
N LYS A 735 -2.44 -22.58 -40.74
CA LYS A 735 -1.60 -23.77 -40.52
C LYS A 735 -2.19 -24.73 -39.47
N ASP A 736 -1.79 -26.00 -39.56
CA ASP A 736 -2.16 -27.05 -38.61
C ASP A 736 -1.60 -26.72 -37.22
N ILE A 737 -2.47 -26.72 -36.20
CA ILE A 737 -2.13 -26.23 -34.85
C ILE A 737 -1.36 -27.28 -34.04
N GLU A 738 -1.77 -28.54 -34.13
CA GLU A 738 -1.20 -29.70 -33.44
C GLU A 738 0.33 -29.80 -33.61
N PRO A 739 0.89 -29.88 -34.85
CA PRO A 739 2.33 -30.02 -35.01
C PRO A 739 3.11 -28.82 -34.47
N VAL A 740 2.51 -27.62 -34.46
CA VAL A 740 3.15 -26.44 -33.88
C VAL A 740 3.18 -26.54 -32.36
N VAL A 741 2.07 -26.90 -31.72
CA VAL A 741 1.99 -27.06 -30.27
C VAL A 741 3.03 -28.07 -29.78
N GLU A 742 3.08 -29.25 -30.39
CA GLU A 742 3.99 -30.31 -29.96
C GLU A 742 5.45 -29.96 -30.21
N THR A 743 5.73 -29.29 -31.33
CA THR A 743 7.06 -28.73 -31.61
C THR A 743 7.48 -27.78 -30.50
N PHE A 744 6.61 -26.86 -30.08
CA PHE A 744 6.93 -25.91 -29.02
C PHE A 744 7.06 -26.56 -27.64
N ARG A 745 6.25 -27.58 -27.32
CA ARG A 745 6.44 -28.37 -26.08
C ARG A 745 7.83 -29.00 -26.04
N LYS A 746 8.28 -29.56 -27.16
CA LYS A 746 9.64 -30.12 -27.30
C LYS A 746 10.71 -29.04 -27.20
N LEU A 747 10.59 -27.95 -27.94
CA LEU A 747 11.59 -26.87 -27.98
C LEU A 747 11.78 -26.21 -26.62
N THR A 748 10.68 -25.92 -25.90
CA THR A 748 10.74 -25.30 -24.57
C THR A 748 11.38 -26.22 -23.53
N ARG A 749 11.10 -27.53 -23.57
CA ARG A 749 11.82 -28.53 -22.75
C ARG A 749 13.30 -28.62 -23.08
N GLN A 750 13.64 -28.65 -24.38
CA GLN A 750 15.04 -28.70 -24.82
C GLN A 750 15.82 -27.45 -24.42
N ALA A 751 15.16 -26.30 -24.33
CA ALA A 751 15.73 -25.07 -23.80
C ALA A 751 15.85 -25.06 -22.26
N GLY A 752 15.45 -26.13 -21.57
CA GLY A 752 15.54 -26.27 -20.12
C GLY A 752 14.44 -25.56 -19.34
N ARG A 753 13.43 -24.99 -20.02
CA ARG A 753 12.34 -24.24 -19.37
C ARG A 753 11.01 -24.49 -20.10
N PRO A 754 10.25 -25.53 -19.71
CA PRO A 754 8.92 -25.75 -20.26
C PRO A 754 8.01 -24.57 -19.88
N ILE A 755 7.34 -23.98 -20.86
CA ILE A 755 6.37 -22.89 -20.65
C ILE A 755 5.05 -23.24 -21.30
N PRO A 756 3.91 -22.68 -20.85
CA PRO A 756 2.64 -22.86 -21.52
C PRO A 756 2.69 -22.42 -22.98
N ILE A 757 2.09 -23.23 -23.86
CA ILE A 757 2.03 -22.97 -25.30
C ILE A 757 0.66 -22.38 -25.61
N ALA A 758 0.58 -21.05 -25.60
CA ALA A 758 -0.61 -20.32 -26.03
C ALA A 758 -0.51 -19.96 -27.52
N ILE A 759 -1.58 -20.25 -28.25
CA ILE A 759 -1.81 -19.83 -29.63
C ILE A 759 -2.96 -18.84 -29.59
N ASP A 760 -2.64 -17.60 -29.93
CA ASP A 760 -3.56 -16.49 -29.70
C ASP A 760 -4.25 -16.08 -31.00
N GLU A 761 -3.62 -16.33 -32.16
CA GLU A 761 -4.21 -16.00 -33.46
C GLU A 761 -4.08 -17.15 -34.48
N PHE A 762 -5.22 -17.59 -35.02
CA PHE A 762 -5.32 -18.60 -36.07
C PHE A 762 -6.66 -18.51 -36.80
N THR A 763 -6.76 -19.11 -37.99
CA THR A 763 -7.99 -19.15 -38.79
C THR A 763 -8.27 -20.53 -39.39
N VAL A 764 -9.50 -20.70 -39.87
CA VAL A 764 -9.90 -21.80 -40.77
C VAL A 764 -10.19 -21.29 -42.18
N THR A 765 -9.54 -20.19 -42.54
CA THR A 765 -9.72 -19.53 -43.83
C THR A 765 -8.79 -20.14 -44.88
N PRO A 766 -9.33 -20.60 -46.03
CA PRO A 766 -8.52 -21.12 -47.12
C PRO A 766 -7.50 -20.07 -47.63
N HIS A 767 -6.41 -20.55 -48.23
CA HIS A 767 -5.11 -19.88 -48.33
C HIS A 767 -5.03 -18.52 -49.07
N SER A 768 -6.13 -17.94 -49.54
CA SER A 768 -6.13 -16.63 -50.20
C SER A 768 -5.95 -15.46 -49.23
N LYS A 769 -6.49 -15.56 -48.00
CA LYS A 769 -6.34 -14.57 -46.92
C LYS A 769 -6.31 -15.28 -45.56
N PRO A 770 -5.23 -16.03 -45.25
CA PRO A 770 -5.17 -16.89 -44.05
C PRO A 770 -5.17 -16.13 -42.71
N TRP A 771 -5.06 -14.81 -42.71
CA TRP A 771 -5.16 -13.94 -41.53
C TRP A 771 -6.59 -13.42 -41.28
N LEU A 772 -7.48 -13.49 -42.27
CA LEU A 772 -8.85 -12.99 -42.11
C LEU A 772 -9.74 -14.11 -41.56
N PRO A 773 -10.32 -14.01 -40.35
CA PRO A 773 -11.11 -15.09 -39.78
C PRO A 773 -12.42 -15.31 -40.55
N VAL A 774 -12.87 -16.56 -40.57
CA VAL A 774 -14.23 -16.93 -40.98
C VAL A 774 -14.89 -17.68 -39.84
N ASP A 775 -16.16 -17.36 -39.56
CA ASP A 775 -16.91 -17.92 -38.44
C ASP A 775 -17.46 -19.33 -38.73
N ASP A 776 -16.61 -20.24 -39.22
CA ASP A 776 -16.94 -21.66 -39.29
C ASP A 776 -16.60 -22.34 -37.96
N ILE A 777 -17.55 -22.21 -37.03
CA ILE A 777 -17.41 -22.69 -35.66
C ILE A 777 -17.19 -24.21 -35.60
N ALA A 778 -17.74 -24.97 -36.55
CA ALA A 778 -17.54 -26.41 -36.60
C ALA A 778 -16.12 -26.77 -37.05
N ALA A 779 -15.56 -26.07 -38.03
CA ALA A 779 -14.17 -26.21 -38.43
C ALA A 779 -13.22 -25.77 -37.33
N LEU A 780 -13.47 -24.63 -36.67
CA LEU A 780 -12.67 -24.17 -35.51
C LEU A 780 -12.63 -25.21 -34.40
N ARG A 781 -13.79 -25.81 -34.05
CA ARG A 781 -13.85 -26.89 -33.06
C ARG A 781 -12.99 -28.10 -33.47
N LYS A 782 -13.10 -28.52 -34.74
CA LYS A 782 -12.50 -29.78 -35.21
C LYS A 782 -11.02 -29.69 -35.57
N GLU A 783 -10.61 -28.57 -36.15
CA GLU A 783 -9.29 -28.37 -36.75
C GLU A 783 -8.35 -27.59 -35.82
N LYS A 784 -8.89 -26.81 -34.87
CA LYS A 784 -8.09 -25.93 -34.01
C LYS A 784 -8.25 -26.22 -32.53
N LEU A 785 -9.47 -26.18 -31.98
CA LEU A 785 -9.70 -26.28 -30.54
C LEU A 785 -9.24 -27.60 -29.92
N TRP A 786 -9.84 -28.73 -30.33
CA TRP A 786 -9.49 -30.04 -29.79
C TRP A 786 -8.05 -30.43 -30.10
N PRO A 787 -7.55 -30.20 -31.33
CA PRO A 787 -6.15 -30.43 -31.64
C PRO A 787 -5.16 -29.65 -30.77
N ALA A 788 -5.40 -28.37 -30.52
CA ALA A 788 -4.52 -27.61 -29.64
C ALA A 788 -4.51 -28.15 -28.21
N TYR A 789 -5.67 -28.48 -27.66
CA TYR A 789 -5.79 -28.94 -26.28
C TYR A 789 -5.21 -30.34 -26.02
N LEU A 790 -5.39 -31.29 -26.95
CA LEU A 790 -4.83 -32.64 -26.81
C LEU A 790 -3.36 -32.74 -27.17
N SER A 791 -2.83 -31.79 -27.96
CA SER A 791 -1.38 -31.58 -28.06
C SER A 791 -0.79 -30.87 -26.83
N GLY A 792 -1.60 -30.50 -25.84
CA GLY A 792 -1.16 -29.86 -24.60
C GLY A 792 -0.85 -28.36 -24.74
N GLY A 793 -1.52 -27.68 -25.67
CA GLY A 793 -1.51 -26.24 -25.88
C GLY A 793 -2.79 -25.57 -25.35
N GLN A 794 -2.92 -24.26 -25.59
CA GLN A 794 -4.03 -23.44 -25.12
C GLN A 794 -4.38 -22.37 -26.15
N VAL A 795 -5.64 -21.95 -26.24
CA VAL A 795 -6.11 -21.12 -27.37
C VAL A 795 -6.87 -19.88 -26.96
N GLU A 796 -6.71 -18.85 -27.78
CA GLU A 796 -7.58 -17.69 -27.90
C GLU A 796 -8.18 -17.64 -29.30
N PHE A 797 -9.32 -16.96 -29.48
CA PHE A 797 -9.98 -16.91 -30.79
C PHE A 797 -10.17 -15.47 -31.26
N ILE A 798 -9.64 -15.18 -32.44
CA ILE A 798 -10.11 -14.10 -33.30
C ILE A 798 -11.46 -14.48 -33.94
N VAL A 799 -12.36 -13.52 -34.06
CA VAL A 799 -13.70 -13.71 -34.65
C VAL A 799 -13.93 -12.82 -35.87
N GLY A 800 -14.89 -13.19 -36.71
CA GLY A 800 -15.13 -12.61 -38.04
C GLY A 800 -15.33 -11.10 -38.10
N ASP A 801 -15.86 -10.48 -37.04
CA ASP A 801 -16.11 -9.04 -36.99
C ASP A 801 -14.87 -8.23 -36.56
N LEU A 802 -13.80 -8.89 -36.08
CA LEU A 802 -12.56 -8.24 -35.65
C LEU A 802 -12.83 -7.04 -34.73
N LEU A 803 -12.35 -5.85 -35.10
CA LEU A 803 -12.55 -4.57 -34.42
C LEU A 803 -14.02 -4.12 -34.34
N GLU A 804 -14.91 -4.62 -35.18
CA GLU A 804 -16.35 -4.30 -35.13
C GLU A 804 -17.12 -5.21 -34.15
N THR A 805 -16.44 -6.11 -33.43
CA THR A 805 -17.09 -7.01 -32.47
C THR A 805 -17.64 -6.22 -31.27
N GLU A 806 -18.95 -6.01 -31.24
CA GLU A 806 -19.65 -5.44 -30.07
C GLU A 806 -20.70 -6.38 -29.46
N ASN A 807 -21.17 -7.38 -30.21
CA ASN A 807 -22.12 -8.38 -29.74
C ASN A 807 -21.47 -9.77 -29.70
N PHE A 808 -20.99 -10.15 -28.52
CA PHE A 808 -20.38 -11.46 -28.28
C PHE A 808 -21.37 -12.62 -28.40
N ALA A 809 -22.69 -12.37 -28.36
CA ALA A 809 -23.69 -13.42 -28.50
C ALA A 809 -23.78 -13.99 -29.92
N LYS A 810 -23.28 -13.27 -30.93
CA LYS A 810 -23.09 -13.78 -32.29
C LYS A 810 -22.22 -15.06 -32.31
N TYR A 811 -21.34 -15.21 -31.32
CA TYR A 811 -20.35 -16.27 -31.23
C TYR A 811 -20.65 -17.29 -30.12
N GLU A 812 -21.90 -17.36 -29.64
CA GLU A 812 -22.29 -18.22 -28.50
C GLU A 812 -21.85 -19.68 -28.66
N ASP A 813 -22.03 -20.27 -29.85
CA ASP A 813 -21.64 -21.65 -30.10
C ASP A 813 -20.12 -21.87 -29.98
N LEU A 814 -19.31 -20.88 -30.34
CA LEU A 814 -17.86 -20.93 -30.17
C LEU A 814 -17.51 -20.97 -28.68
N TRP A 815 -18.07 -20.04 -27.90
CA TRP A 815 -17.84 -19.97 -26.45
C TRP A 815 -18.25 -21.28 -25.76
N ARG A 816 -19.40 -21.83 -26.15
CA ARG A 816 -19.88 -23.14 -25.66
C ARG A 816 -18.91 -24.27 -26.00
N TYR A 817 -18.37 -24.34 -27.21
CA TYR A 817 -17.44 -25.42 -27.57
C TYR A 817 -16.10 -25.29 -26.86
N ILE A 818 -15.58 -24.07 -26.69
CA ILE A 818 -14.40 -23.81 -25.86
C ILE A 818 -14.64 -24.34 -24.45
N TRP A 819 -15.79 -23.98 -23.85
CA TRP A 819 -16.16 -24.49 -22.54
C TRP A 819 -16.28 -26.01 -22.52
N PHE A 820 -16.92 -26.64 -23.51
CA PHE A 820 -17.08 -28.10 -23.53
C PHE A 820 -15.76 -28.85 -23.59
N ALA A 821 -14.77 -28.34 -24.34
CA ALA A 821 -13.43 -28.93 -24.39
C ALA A 821 -12.66 -28.70 -23.09
N ARG A 822 -12.69 -27.46 -22.55
CA ARG A 822 -12.07 -27.14 -21.26
C ARG A 822 -12.66 -27.95 -20.11
N LYS A 823 -13.98 -28.03 -20.03
CA LYS A 823 -14.72 -28.81 -19.04
C LYS A 823 -14.33 -30.29 -19.08
N PHE A 824 -14.23 -30.86 -20.28
CA PHE A 824 -13.80 -32.25 -20.44
C PHE A 824 -12.42 -32.48 -19.81
N LEU A 825 -11.44 -31.62 -20.10
CA LEU A 825 -10.11 -31.76 -19.51
C LEU A 825 -10.10 -31.46 -18.01
N GLN A 826 -10.59 -30.29 -17.62
CA GLN A 826 -10.53 -29.77 -16.24
C GLN A 826 -11.27 -30.67 -15.23
N GLU A 827 -12.39 -31.28 -15.60
CA GLU A 827 -13.18 -32.10 -14.66
C GLU A 827 -12.78 -33.58 -14.64
N ASN A 828 -12.08 -34.08 -15.67
CA ASN A 828 -11.93 -35.53 -15.85
C ASN A 828 -10.48 -36.04 -15.79
N VAL A 829 -9.49 -35.22 -16.14
CA VAL A 829 -8.09 -35.64 -16.26
C VAL A 829 -7.10 -34.62 -15.67
N PRO A 830 -5.93 -35.07 -15.16
CA PRO A 830 -4.86 -34.19 -14.70
C PRO A 830 -4.06 -33.66 -15.90
N PHE A 831 -4.69 -32.83 -16.74
CA PHE A 831 -4.14 -32.38 -18.02
C PHE A 831 -2.73 -31.77 -17.92
N TRP A 832 -2.37 -31.21 -16.75
CA TRP A 832 -1.04 -30.64 -16.50
C TRP A 832 0.10 -31.67 -16.40
N GLU A 833 -0.23 -32.94 -16.22
CA GLU A 833 0.71 -34.07 -16.15
C GLU A 833 0.66 -34.96 -17.41
N MET A 834 -0.16 -34.60 -18.38
CA MET A 834 -0.40 -35.41 -19.57
C MET A 834 0.49 -34.98 -20.74
N GLU A 835 0.75 -35.93 -21.64
CA GLU A 835 1.56 -35.76 -22.84
C GLU A 835 0.79 -36.19 -24.10
N PRO A 836 1.01 -35.52 -25.25
CA PRO A 836 0.54 -36.02 -26.53
C PRO A 836 1.17 -37.39 -26.81
N ALA A 837 0.36 -38.32 -27.31
CA ALA A 837 0.70 -39.73 -27.45
C ALA A 837 -0.04 -40.35 -28.65
N ASP A 838 -0.18 -39.60 -29.74
CA ASP A 838 -0.97 -39.97 -30.92
C ASP A 838 -0.50 -41.31 -31.53
N ASP A 839 0.78 -41.63 -31.42
CA ASP A 839 1.38 -42.93 -31.80
C ASP A 839 0.73 -44.15 -31.13
N LEU A 840 -0.05 -43.96 -30.05
CA LEU A 840 -0.80 -45.06 -29.41
C LEU A 840 -2.05 -45.47 -30.19
N LEU A 841 -2.54 -44.66 -31.13
CA LEU A 841 -3.78 -44.90 -31.86
C LEU A 841 -3.47 -45.27 -33.32
N GLU A 842 -4.07 -46.37 -33.79
CA GLU A 842 -3.89 -46.85 -35.17
C GLU A 842 -5.24 -47.25 -35.82
N GLY A 843 -5.41 -46.90 -37.10
CA GLY A 843 -6.53 -47.38 -37.93
C GLY A 843 -7.84 -46.58 -37.80
N GLU A 844 -7.75 -45.38 -37.24
CA GLU A 844 -8.79 -44.37 -37.18
C GLU A 844 -8.96 -43.60 -38.50
N SER A 845 -10.06 -42.87 -38.61
CA SER A 845 -10.35 -42.05 -39.79
C SER A 845 -9.49 -40.80 -39.84
N VAL A 846 -8.83 -40.57 -40.97
CA VAL A 846 -8.21 -39.28 -41.29
C VAL A 846 -9.30 -38.29 -41.73
N PHE A 847 -9.47 -37.22 -40.97
CA PHE A 847 -10.34 -36.10 -41.28
C PHE A 847 -9.61 -35.07 -42.12
N LYS A 848 -10.15 -34.78 -43.30
CA LYS A 848 -9.71 -33.68 -44.17
C LYS A 848 -10.60 -32.46 -43.93
N GLY A 849 -10.10 -31.52 -43.15
CA GLY A 849 -10.75 -30.25 -42.85
C GLY A 849 -10.60 -29.23 -43.98
N LYS A 850 -10.95 -27.99 -43.68
CA LYS A 850 -10.81 -26.86 -44.60
C LYS A 850 -9.37 -26.42 -44.77
N THR A 851 -8.64 -26.36 -43.67
CA THR A 851 -7.26 -25.88 -43.63
C THR A 851 -6.28 -26.90 -43.07
N SER A 852 -6.78 -27.89 -42.34
CA SER A 852 -5.96 -28.91 -41.69
C SER A 852 -6.40 -30.35 -41.98
N THR A 853 -5.45 -31.27 -41.92
CA THR A 853 -5.72 -32.72 -41.98
C THR A 853 -5.32 -33.34 -40.65
N HIS A 854 -6.26 -34.02 -39.99
CA HIS A 854 -6.04 -34.63 -38.68
C HIS A 854 -6.44 -36.10 -38.70
N ASP A 855 -5.64 -36.95 -38.10
CA ASP A 855 -6.03 -38.26 -37.62
C ASP A 855 -6.68 -38.13 -36.22
N GLY A 856 -6.81 -39.24 -35.51
CA GLY A 856 -7.29 -39.23 -34.13
C GLY A 856 -6.15 -38.93 -33.16
N GLN A 857 -6.46 -38.17 -32.12
CA GLN A 857 -5.48 -37.67 -31.17
C GLN A 857 -5.61 -38.38 -29.82
N VAL A 858 -4.49 -38.49 -29.10
CA VAL A 858 -4.39 -39.08 -27.78
C VAL A 858 -3.58 -38.19 -26.88
N PHE A 859 -4.18 -37.73 -25.79
CA PHE A 859 -3.48 -37.11 -24.68
C PHE A 859 -3.47 -38.09 -23.51
N ALA A 860 -2.29 -38.42 -22.99
CA ALA A 860 -2.11 -39.54 -22.09
C ALA A 860 -1.38 -39.17 -20.80
N ARG A 861 -1.87 -39.72 -19.69
CA ARG A 861 -1.06 -40.05 -18.52
C ARG A 861 -0.99 -41.58 -18.48
N PRO A 862 0.08 -42.19 -19.04
CA PRO A 862 0.17 -43.63 -19.21
C PRO A 862 -0.16 -44.42 -17.93
N GLY A 863 -0.96 -45.48 -18.07
CA GLY A 863 -1.39 -46.34 -16.97
C GLY A 863 -2.43 -45.72 -16.02
N GLN A 864 -2.91 -44.51 -16.29
CA GLN A 864 -3.91 -43.82 -15.46
C GLN A 864 -5.11 -43.32 -16.26
N CYS A 865 -4.90 -42.47 -17.27
CA CYS A 865 -5.98 -41.96 -18.09
C CYS A 865 -5.54 -41.48 -19.46
N TYR A 866 -6.45 -41.59 -20.41
CA TYR A 866 -6.26 -41.21 -21.81
C TYR A 866 -7.49 -40.43 -22.26
N ALA A 867 -7.25 -39.27 -22.85
CA ALA A 867 -8.24 -38.47 -23.54
C ALA A 867 -7.99 -38.63 -25.04
N LEU A 868 -8.99 -39.14 -25.76
CA LEU A 868 -8.89 -39.31 -27.20
C LEU A 868 -9.87 -38.36 -27.90
N TYR A 869 -9.51 -37.90 -29.09
CA TYR A 869 -10.42 -37.15 -29.95
C TYR A 869 -10.35 -37.67 -31.38
N PHE A 870 -11.54 -37.85 -31.94
CA PHE A 870 -11.74 -38.28 -33.31
C PHE A 870 -12.45 -37.13 -34.04
N PRO A 871 -11.79 -36.38 -34.93
CA PRO A 871 -12.46 -35.32 -35.70
C PRO A 871 -13.56 -35.89 -36.64
N SER A 872 -13.46 -37.18 -36.94
CA SER A 872 -14.46 -38.05 -37.55
C SER A 872 -14.36 -39.45 -36.95
N ALA A 873 -15.47 -40.01 -36.45
CA ALA A 873 -15.49 -41.31 -35.78
C ALA A 873 -15.99 -42.46 -36.68
N ARG A 874 -15.89 -42.35 -38.02
CA ARG A 874 -16.36 -43.43 -38.94
C ARG A 874 -15.62 -44.74 -38.65
N GLN A 875 -14.33 -44.58 -38.38
CA GLN A 875 -13.44 -45.60 -37.85
C GLN A 875 -12.67 -44.96 -36.70
N THR A 876 -12.68 -45.62 -35.54
CA THR A 876 -12.06 -45.14 -34.30
C THR A 876 -10.77 -45.89 -33.96
N GLY A 877 -10.33 -46.80 -34.84
CA GLY A 877 -9.09 -47.53 -34.69
C GLY A 877 -8.96 -48.41 -33.44
N THR A 878 -7.70 -48.65 -33.10
CA THR A 878 -7.23 -49.49 -32.00
C THR A 878 -6.23 -48.68 -31.18
N LEU A 879 -6.42 -48.64 -29.85
CA LEU A 879 -5.47 -47.99 -28.94
C LEU A 879 -4.51 -49.03 -28.35
N ASP A 880 -3.21 -48.76 -28.39
CA ASP A 880 -2.18 -49.61 -27.82
C ASP A 880 -2.01 -49.34 -26.31
N LEU A 881 -2.48 -50.29 -25.49
CA LEU A 881 -2.27 -50.32 -24.04
C LEU A 881 -1.38 -51.49 -23.64
N THR A 882 -0.52 -51.99 -24.53
CA THR A 882 0.32 -53.19 -24.29
C THR A 882 1.26 -53.00 -23.11
N ALA A 883 1.81 -51.80 -22.94
CA ALA A 883 2.68 -51.46 -21.82
C ALA A 883 1.92 -51.28 -20.49
N GLU A 884 0.58 -51.16 -20.52
CA GLU A 884 -0.22 -50.61 -19.42
C GLU A 884 -1.32 -51.59 -19.01
N GLY A 885 -1.03 -52.40 -17.99
CA GLY A 885 -2.00 -53.35 -17.42
C GLY A 885 -3.03 -52.70 -16.50
N GLY A 886 -4.17 -53.36 -16.30
CA GLY A 886 -5.24 -52.91 -15.40
C GLY A 886 -6.60 -52.85 -16.10
N GLU A 887 -7.61 -52.39 -15.37
CA GLU A 887 -8.96 -52.17 -15.90
C GLU A 887 -9.20 -50.66 -16.05
N PHE A 888 -9.90 -50.27 -17.11
CA PHE A 888 -10.20 -48.90 -17.46
C PHE A 888 -11.70 -48.74 -17.75
N THR A 889 -12.28 -47.65 -17.25
CA THR A 889 -13.58 -47.16 -17.69
C THR A 889 -13.44 -46.42 -19.01
N LYS A 890 -14.24 -46.80 -20.00
CA LYS A 890 -14.37 -46.16 -21.31
C LYS A 890 -15.69 -45.40 -21.40
N ARG A 891 -15.63 -44.11 -21.71
CA ARG A 891 -16.81 -43.23 -21.84
C ARG A 891 -16.69 -42.31 -23.06
N TRP A 892 -17.74 -42.23 -23.85
CA TRP A 892 -17.83 -41.30 -24.98
C TRP A 892 -18.33 -39.93 -24.52
N TYR A 893 -17.71 -38.86 -25.02
CA TYR A 893 -18.07 -37.48 -24.77
C TYR A 893 -18.39 -36.78 -26.08
N ASN A 894 -19.56 -36.16 -26.16
CA ASN A 894 -20.01 -35.46 -27.35
C ASN A 894 -19.52 -34.01 -27.31
N PRO A 895 -18.53 -33.62 -28.13
CA PRO A 895 -17.94 -32.28 -28.12
C PRO A 895 -18.91 -31.19 -28.59
N ARG A 896 -20.06 -31.56 -29.18
CA ARG A 896 -21.12 -30.63 -29.62
C ARG A 896 -22.11 -30.30 -28.51
N THR A 897 -22.22 -31.15 -27.50
CA THR A 897 -23.22 -30.99 -26.43
C THR A 897 -22.61 -30.84 -25.04
N GLY A 898 -21.32 -31.16 -24.89
CA GLY A 898 -20.61 -31.04 -23.62
C GLY A 898 -20.99 -32.12 -22.61
N ARG A 899 -21.46 -33.28 -23.08
CA ARG A 899 -22.00 -34.36 -22.24
C ARG A 899 -21.40 -35.71 -22.62
N PHE A 900 -21.22 -36.57 -21.62
CA PHE A 900 -20.98 -37.99 -21.87
C PHE A 900 -22.23 -38.64 -22.46
N ALA A 901 -22.05 -39.56 -23.42
CA ALA A 901 -23.12 -40.26 -24.12
C ALA A 901 -22.89 -41.78 -24.12
N GLY A 902 -23.99 -42.53 -24.20
CA GLY A 902 -23.96 -44.00 -24.18
C GLY A 902 -23.55 -44.61 -22.82
N PRO A 903 -23.49 -45.95 -22.75
CA PRO A 903 -23.09 -46.66 -21.54
C PRO A 903 -21.59 -46.51 -21.25
N THR A 904 -21.22 -46.53 -19.97
CA THR A 904 -19.82 -46.72 -19.56
C THR A 904 -19.43 -48.17 -19.78
N ALA A 905 -18.34 -48.42 -20.49
CA ALA A 905 -17.80 -49.76 -20.71
C ALA A 905 -16.53 -49.99 -19.88
N GLN A 906 -16.24 -51.25 -19.54
CA GLN A 906 -14.96 -51.65 -18.97
C GLN A 906 -14.05 -52.17 -20.07
N VAL A 907 -12.78 -51.82 -20.01
CA VAL A 907 -11.76 -52.25 -20.96
C VAL A 907 -10.51 -52.66 -20.20
N LYS A 908 -9.97 -53.83 -20.54
CA LYS A 908 -8.75 -54.36 -19.93
C LYS A 908 -7.53 -53.90 -20.73
N GLY A 909 -6.57 -53.29 -20.06
CA GLY A 909 -5.24 -52.97 -20.61
C GLY A 909 -4.33 -54.20 -20.71
N GLY A 910 -3.06 -53.98 -21.06
CA GLY A 910 -2.07 -55.04 -21.30
C GLY A 910 -2.13 -55.62 -22.72
N GLY A 911 -2.76 -54.91 -23.65
CA GLY A 911 -2.78 -55.24 -25.08
C GLY A 911 -3.41 -54.13 -25.92
N LYS A 912 -3.43 -54.33 -27.23
CA LYS A 912 -4.13 -53.45 -28.18
C LYS A 912 -5.65 -53.62 -28.04
N ILE A 913 -6.38 -52.51 -27.88
CA ILE A 913 -7.82 -52.48 -27.66
C ILE A 913 -8.57 -51.83 -28.83
N ALA A 914 -9.54 -52.55 -29.41
CA ALA A 914 -10.42 -51.93 -30.40
C ALA A 914 -11.35 -50.92 -29.71
N ILE A 915 -11.37 -49.67 -30.20
CA ILE A 915 -12.17 -48.61 -29.57
C ILE A 915 -13.67 -48.84 -29.77
N GLY A 916 -14.07 -49.32 -30.94
CA GLY A 916 -15.46 -49.55 -31.32
C GLY A 916 -16.21 -48.25 -31.65
N PRO A 917 -17.43 -48.34 -32.21
CA PRO A 917 -18.15 -47.16 -32.69
C PRO A 917 -18.59 -46.25 -31.54
N PRO A 918 -18.78 -44.93 -31.80
CA PRO A 918 -19.46 -44.05 -30.87
C PRO A 918 -20.94 -44.41 -30.73
N PRO A 919 -21.66 -43.87 -29.71
CA PRO A 919 -23.06 -44.22 -29.47
C PRO A 919 -24.00 -43.83 -30.61
N GLU A 920 -23.68 -42.75 -31.33
CA GLU A 920 -24.46 -42.20 -32.44
C GLU A 920 -23.54 -41.40 -33.38
N ASP A 921 -24.04 -41.04 -34.56
CA ASP A 921 -23.38 -40.15 -35.52
C ASP A 921 -21.88 -40.45 -35.75
N PRO A 922 -21.51 -41.65 -36.23
CA PRO A 922 -20.10 -42.00 -36.46
C PRO A 922 -19.41 -41.05 -37.44
N GLU A 923 -20.15 -40.38 -38.31
CA GLU A 923 -19.60 -39.39 -39.25
C GLU A 923 -19.22 -38.04 -38.61
N LYS A 924 -19.47 -37.87 -37.32
CA LYS A 924 -19.20 -36.64 -36.58
C LYS A 924 -18.02 -36.82 -35.62
N ASP A 925 -17.61 -35.71 -35.00
CA ASP A 925 -16.48 -35.67 -34.07
C ASP A 925 -16.84 -36.24 -32.70
N TRP A 926 -15.94 -36.96 -32.05
CA TRP A 926 -16.19 -37.54 -30.72
C TRP A 926 -14.93 -37.46 -29.87
N ALA A 927 -15.09 -37.12 -28.59
CA ALA A 927 -14.04 -37.31 -27.60
C ALA A 927 -14.33 -38.58 -26.79
N MET A 928 -13.30 -39.20 -26.25
CA MET A 928 -13.42 -40.39 -25.42
C MET A 928 -12.49 -40.27 -24.21
N LEU A 929 -12.98 -40.69 -23.05
CA LEU A 929 -12.20 -40.82 -21.84
C LEU A 929 -11.97 -42.31 -21.53
N LEU A 930 -10.71 -42.70 -21.38
CA LEU A 930 -10.31 -43.91 -20.70
C LEU A 930 -9.69 -43.53 -19.36
N LYS A 931 -10.20 -44.10 -18.26
CA LYS A 931 -9.69 -43.82 -16.91
C LYS A 931 -9.62 -45.10 -16.09
N ARG A 932 -8.46 -45.38 -15.52
CA ARG A 932 -8.21 -46.57 -14.70
C ARG A 932 -9.19 -46.63 -13.53
N THR A 933 -9.72 -47.83 -13.27
CA THR A 933 -10.69 -48.10 -12.20
C THR A 933 -10.07 -48.41 -10.85
#